data_AF-A0A9P1CSL9-F1
#
_entry.id   AF-A0A9P1CSL9-F1
#
_cell.length_a   1.000
_cell.length_b   1.000
_cell.length_c   1.000
_cell.angle_alpha   90.00
_cell.angle_beta   90.00
_cell.angle_gamma   90.00
#
_symmetry.space_group_name_H-M   'P 1'
#
loop_
_entity.id
_entity.type
_entity.pdbx_description
1 polymer ?
#
loop_
_entity_poly.entity_id
_entity_poly.type
_entity_poly.pdbx_seq_one_letter_code
_entity_poly.pdbx_strand_id
1 'polypeptide(L)'
;MTCVCLTRALSICSLFVLSASQERWLQDVVCDDAARWSQLPWDYLSFQEVQSWTTLGWNREMWDAAHPIATTSVLSVTTTFGRRLRFDEKDMDHELLAVSDTGGRKLQGGTTVLPTTSTTTLVPASETSCYQDLTEAQQDAVRTLGYSISSWHVCKNPSCAWPSGIPVPNAPCLEVLQWFETSLYTRNWADLTGSKRDALELLGWAHSRWMNMDYPLSYAQLWYELQPRQQEAAAFLGYTVEVWERCEKAAPCITRLELLENKWKALRWRDMQQPFQDRLRELGYDEERWTNGDGATLTKAYMDLSDAEKISVRLAGYVADTWDGCPNAQCEDRFSYLKRKYTDVSWSALTVAQRRAWQLLGHNDQLWTGGMMNTITMQLTWEELSLEQRAQAEFLGFSKGTWQGCNTNWGQNLGANATQNDGYISTSIERTVRSRMIIRRPFSEVSGNVYGSAVDRLPTSFIQVFEEAVARALFCSNPPLSEDPQTFVDSDGTPLCIQKEHYATQQHRVKVMTVVEGSIIVDFFLARNQTTSELPAPSLFESLQRMLELKTSPLCQDMHFGKFAQVAVMEEIPLSLLSEDALERAAVFELMRNQYGPETACQLLADAREGPIKCPTATSRSVLASNGIFLVSLSFLLSVTTCLSDKI
;
A
#
# COMPACT_ATOMS: atom_id res chain seq x y z
N MET A 1 35.87 21.30 -28.56
CA MET A 1 34.88 21.52 -29.65
C MET A 1 34.64 20.19 -30.34
N THR A 2 33.39 19.96 -30.76
CA THR A 2 32.80 18.79 -31.47
C THR A 2 32.69 17.45 -30.72
N CYS A 3 31.56 17.25 -30.02
CA CYS A 3 30.63 16.10 -30.19
C CYS A 3 29.47 16.15 -29.16
N VAL A 4 28.41 16.93 -29.42
CA VAL A 4 27.21 17.01 -28.53
C VAL A 4 25.87 16.93 -29.31
N CYS A 5 25.86 16.74 -30.63
CA CYS A 5 24.62 16.85 -31.41
C CYS A 5 23.87 15.55 -31.72
N LEU A 6 24.37 14.34 -31.40
CA LEU A 6 23.70 13.10 -31.83
C LEU A 6 22.67 12.51 -30.84
N THR A 7 22.68 12.89 -29.56
CA THR A 7 21.79 12.29 -28.54
C THR A 7 20.37 12.85 -28.53
N ARG A 8 20.12 14.01 -29.14
CA ARG A 8 18.76 14.58 -29.21
C ARG A 8 17.89 14.00 -30.32
N ALA A 9 18.46 13.48 -31.40
CA ALA A 9 17.68 12.94 -32.52
C ALA A 9 17.04 11.58 -32.21
N LEU A 10 17.74 10.69 -31.47
CA LEU A 10 17.22 9.36 -31.10
C LEU A 10 16.12 9.42 -30.03
N SER A 11 16.12 10.45 -29.17
CA SER A 11 15.05 10.64 -28.18
C SER A 11 13.74 11.12 -28.81
N ILE A 12 13.80 11.81 -29.96
CA ILE A 12 12.60 12.33 -30.65
C ILE A 12 11.89 11.22 -31.44
N CYS A 13 12.62 10.33 -32.12
CA CYS A 13 12.00 9.19 -32.82
C CYS A 13 11.29 8.21 -31.87
N SER A 14 11.83 8.00 -30.66
CA SER A 14 11.21 7.11 -29.67
C SER A 14 9.91 7.69 -29.10
N LEU A 15 9.81 9.02 -28.98
CA LEU A 15 8.59 9.71 -28.54
C LEU A 15 7.47 9.65 -29.58
N PHE A 16 7.77 9.65 -30.88
CA PHE A 16 6.74 9.58 -31.94
C PHE A 16 6.11 8.19 -32.09
N VAL A 17 6.85 7.09 -31.87
CA VAL A 17 6.28 5.73 -31.92
C VAL A 17 5.37 5.47 -30.71
N LEU A 18 5.76 5.96 -29.51
CA LEU A 18 4.95 5.85 -28.30
C LEU A 18 3.68 6.71 -28.36
N SER A 19 3.73 7.93 -28.94
CA SER A 19 2.52 8.75 -29.08
C SER A 19 1.52 8.14 -30.08
N ALA A 20 2.01 7.53 -31.18
CA ALA A 20 1.15 6.90 -32.18
C ALA A 20 0.41 5.66 -31.63
N SER A 21 1.03 4.87 -30.73
CA SER A 21 0.33 3.78 -30.06
C SER A 21 -0.68 4.27 -29.02
N GLN A 22 -0.36 5.35 -28.29
CA GLN A 22 -1.23 5.88 -27.24
C GLN A 22 -2.43 6.66 -27.81
N GLU A 23 -2.26 7.38 -28.92
CA GLU A 23 -3.37 8.00 -29.67
C GLU A 23 -4.32 6.96 -30.28
N ARG A 24 -3.82 5.78 -30.67
CA ARG A 24 -4.64 4.72 -31.27
C ARG A 24 -5.71 4.17 -30.31
N TRP A 25 -5.49 4.26 -28.99
CA TRP A 25 -6.48 3.83 -27.99
C TRP A 25 -7.44 4.95 -27.55
N LEU A 26 -7.07 6.23 -27.76
CA LEU A 26 -7.88 7.39 -27.37
C LEU A 26 -8.72 7.98 -28.51
N GLN A 27 -8.57 7.50 -29.75
CA GLN A 27 -9.53 7.76 -30.83
C GLN A 27 -10.78 6.91 -30.63
N ASP A 28 -11.52 7.27 -29.59
CA ASP A 28 -12.77 6.64 -29.20
C ASP A 28 -13.88 6.95 -30.22
N VAL A 29 -14.57 5.90 -30.65
CA VAL A 29 -15.92 5.85 -31.25
C VAL A 29 -16.09 6.12 -32.76
N VAL A 30 -15.06 6.51 -33.53
CA VAL A 30 -15.24 6.60 -35.00
C VAL A 30 -14.88 5.28 -35.66
N CYS A 31 -15.83 4.67 -36.38
CA CYS A 31 -15.60 3.48 -37.19
C CYS A 31 -14.77 3.74 -38.45
N ASP A 32 -13.71 4.52 -38.33
CA ASP A 32 -12.72 4.75 -39.39
C ASP A 32 -11.97 3.46 -39.76
N ASP A 33 -12.02 2.42 -38.92
CA ASP A 33 -11.48 1.11 -39.28
C ASP A 33 -12.22 0.46 -40.45
N ALA A 34 -13.51 0.74 -40.67
CA ALA A 34 -14.18 0.31 -41.90
C ALA A 34 -13.53 0.95 -43.15
N ALA A 35 -13.07 2.20 -43.02
CA ALA A 35 -12.32 2.87 -44.07
C ALA A 35 -10.91 2.28 -44.24
N ARG A 36 -10.25 1.86 -43.14
CA ARG A 36 -8.95 1.15 -43.20
C ARG A 36 -9.05 -0.13 -44.04
N TRP A 37 -10.03 -0.99 -43.77
CA TRP A 37 -10.13 -2.28 -44.44
C TRP A 37 -10.68 -2.19 -45.87
N SER A 38 -11.61 -1.26 -46.12
CA SER A 38 -12.28 -1.13 -47.43
C SER A 38 -11.37 -0.78 -48.60
N GLN A 39 -10.16 -0.28 -48.34
CA GLN A 39 -9.19 0.10 -49.37
C GLN A 39 -8.03 -0.90 -49.50
N LEU A 40 -7.94 -1.90 -48.63
CA LEU A 40 -6.84 -2.86 -48.60
C LEU A 40 -7.23 -4.16 -49.32
N PRO A 41 -6.59 -4.49 -50.46
CA PRO A 41 -6.79 -5.78 -51.10
C PRO A 41 -6.30 -6.91 -50.18
N TRP A 42 -6.91 -8.10 -50.30
CA TRP A 42 -6.56 -9.25 -49.44
C TRP A 42 -5.06 -9.58 -49.43
N ASP A 43 -4.39 -9.47 -50.58
CA ASP A 43 -2.95 -9.74 -50.71
C ASP A 43 -2.04 -8.74 -49.98
N TYR A 44 -2.58 -7.60 -49.54
CA TYR A 44 -1.85 -6.58 -48.78
C TYR A 44 -2.00 -6.75 -47.27
N LEU A 45 -2.90 -7.63 -46.84
CA LEU A 45 -3.03 -7.99 -45.43
C LEU A 45 -1.80 -8.78 -44.99
N SER A 46 -1.31 -8.50 -43.78
CA SER A 46 -0.27 -9.33 -43.18
C SER A 46 -0.78 -10.76 -42.98
N PHE A 47 0.15 -11.72 -42.90
CA PHE A 47 -0.21 -13.13 -42.65
C PHE A 47 -1.12 -13.29 -41.42
N GLN A 48 -0.85 -12.53 -40.36
CA GLN A 48 -1.64 -12.56 -39.14
C GLN A 48 -3.05 -11.98 -39.35
N GLU A 49 -3.19 -10.86 -40.05
CA GLU A 49 -4.51 -10.29 -40.39
C GLU A 49 -5.33 -11.25 -41.27
N VAL A 50 -4.69 -11.90 -42.25
CA VAL A 50 -5.35 -12.94 -43.09
C VAL A 50 -5.87 -14.09 -42.23
N GLN A 51 -5.07 -14.61 -41.29
CA GLN A 51 -5.50 -15.68 -40.38
C GLN A 51 -6.63 -15.23 -39.45
N SER A 52 -6.59 -14.01 -38.93
CA SER A 52 -7.64 -13.45 -38.09
C SER A 52 -8.95 -13.28 -38.85
N TRP A 53 -8.92 -12.69 -40.05
CA TRP A 53 -10.11 -12.58 -40.91
C TRP A 53 -10.65 -13.96 -41.31
N THR A 54 -9.77 -14.90 -41.62
CA THR A 54 -10.17 -16.29 -41.92
C THR A 54 -10.85 -16.96 -40.73
N THR A 55 -10.36 -16.72 -39.50
CA THR A 55 -10.99 -17.20 -38.26
C THR A 55 -12.37 -16.60 -38.05
N LEU A 56 -12.59 -15.36 -38.50
CA LEU A 56 -13.89 -14.71 -38.56
C LEU A 56 -14.76 -15.22 -39.72
N GLY A 57 -14.30 -16.17 -40.53
CA GLY A 57 -15.06 -16.76 -41.63
C GLY A 57 -14.96 -16.00 -42.95
N TRP A 58 -14.07 -15.00 -43.05
CA TRP A 58 -13.74 -14.39 -44.32
C TRP A 58 -12.87 -15.31 -45.18
N ASN A 59 -13.02 -15.23 -46.48
CA ASN A 59 -12.07 -15.78 -47.44
C ASN A 59 -11.78 -14.71 -48.50
N ARG A 60 -10.77 -14.95 -49.33
CA ARG A 60 -10.35 -14.02 -50.38
C ARG A 60 -11.49 -13.61 -51.30
N GLU A 61 -12.29 -14.56 -51.77
CA GLU A 61 -13.40 -14.30 -52.70
C GLU A 61 -14.46 -13.39 -52.07
N MET A 62 -14.82 -13.65 -50.81
CA MET A 62 -15.76 -12.82 -50.04
C MET A 62 -15.18 -11.42 -49.77
N TRP A 63 -13.88 -11.33 -49.46
CA TRP A 63 -13.22 -10.05 -49.21
C TRP A 63 -13.19 -9.18 -50.47
N ASP A 64 -12.74 -9.73 -51.59
CA ASP A 64 -12.64 -9.01 -52.87
C ASP A 64 -14.05 -8.58 -53.36
N ALA A 65 -15.08 -9.36 -53.05
CA ALA A 65 -16.48 -9.01 -53.34
C ALA A 65 -17.03 -7.90 -52.42
N ALA A 66 -16.65 -7.89 -51.13
CA ALA A 66 -17.11 -6.89 -50.17
C ALA A 66 -16.32 -5.56 -50.25
N HIS A 67 -15.07 -5.63 -50.66
CA HIS A 67 -14.15 -4.50 -50.77
C HIS A 67 -13.61 -4.42 -52.20
N PRO A 68 -14.47 -4.13 -53.20
CA PRO A 68 -14.02 -4.05 -54.58
C PRO A 68 -12.96 -2.97 -54.68
N ILE A 69 -11.77 -3.34 -55.15
CA ILE A 69 -10.70 -2.39 -55.46
C ILE A 69 -11.33 -1.33 -56.34
N ALA A 70 -11.29 -0.07 -55.92
CA ALA A 70 -11.76 1.03 -56.73
C ALA A 70 -11.04 0.92 -58.07
N THR A 71 -11.74 0.40 -59.09
CA THR A 71 -11.24 0.31 -60.45
C THR A 71 -10.98 1.76 -60.81
N THR A 72 -9.72 2.17 -60.65
CA THR A 72 -9.26 3.47 -61.04
C THR A 72 -9.60 3.48 -62.50
N SER A 73 -10.62 4.24 -62.86
CA SER A 73 -11.03 4.38 -64.24
C SER A 73 -9.79 4.91 -64.91
N VAL A 74 -9.08 4.01 -65.60
CA VAL A 74 -7.93 4.35 -66.40
C VAL A 74 -8.55 5.17 -67.51
N LEU A 75 -8.69 6.48 -67.26
CA LEU A 75 -8.93 7.46 -68.28
C LEU A 75 -7.84 7.15 -69.29
N SER A 76 -8.26 6.65 -70.45
CA SER A 76 -7.36 6.37 -71.55
C SER A 76 -6.74 7.71 -71.90
N VAL A 77 -5.57 8.01 -71.33
CA VAL A 77 -4.79 9.16 -71.73
C VAL A 77 -4.29 8.81 -73.12
N THR A 78 -5.04 9.27 -74.11
CA THR A 78 -4.61 9.31 -75.51
C THR A 78 -3.36 10.18 -75.56
N THR A 79 -2.20 9.57 -75.36
CA THR A 79 -0.89 10.19 -75.50
C THR A 79 -0.59 10.35 -76.99
N THR A 80 -1.21 11.35 -77.61
CA THR A 80 -0.70 11.90 -78.86
C THR A 80 0.45 12.83 -78.51
N PHE A 81 1.69 12.34 -78.45
CA PHE A 81 2.87 13.13 -78.82
C PHE A 81 4.11 12.23 -78.88
N GLY A 82 4.63 12.05 -80.09
CA GLY A 82 5.93 11.46 -80.30
C GLY A 82 7.03 12.40 -79.83
N ARG A 83 7.96 11.89 -79.02
CA ARG A 83 9.36 12.29 -79.12
C ARG A 83 10.28 11.17 -78.64
N ARG A 84 10.98 10.63 -79.64
CA ARG A 84 12.02 9.62 -79.56
C ARG A 84 13.23 10.20 -78.83
N LEU A 85 13.54 9.71 -77.64
CA LEU A 85 14.90 9.79 -77.09
C LEU A 85 15.39 8.36 -76.93
N ARG A 86 16.40 8.02 -77.75
CA ARG A 86 17.20 6.81 -77.62
C ARG A 86 18.02 6.93 -76.35
N PHE A 87 17.91 5.96 -75.46
CA PHE A 87 19.02 5.55 -74.63
C PHE A 87 19.30 4.10 -74.97
N ASP A 88 20.52 3.89 -75.46
CA ASP A 88 21.15 2.58 -75.65
C ASP A 88 21.30 1.92 -74.28
N GLU A 89 20.78 0.71 -74.11
CA GLU A 89 21.34 -0.22 -73.15
C GLU A 89 21.28 -1.64 -73.71
N LYS A 90 22.44 -2.29 -73.63
CA LYS A 90 22.85 -3.51 -74.29
C LYS A 90 22.40 -4.74 -73.50
N ASP A 91 22.12 -5.78 -74.29
CA ASP A 91 22.50 -7.18 -74.08
C ASP A 91 22.11 -7.85 -72.74
N MET A 92 21.02 -8.62 -72.77
CA MET A 92 21.10 -10.01 -72.31
C MET A 92 19.96 -10.84 -72.89
N ASP A 93 20.34 -11.71 -73.83
CA ASP A 93 19.51 -12.70 -74.49
C ASP A 93 19.09 -13.84 -73.54
N HIS A 94 17.82 -14.25 -73.59
CA HIS A 94 17.41 -15.66 -73.51
C HIS A 94 16.01 -15.86 -74.10
N GLU A 95 16.02 -16.21 -75.38
CA GLU A 95 15.44 -17.44 -75.96
C GLU A 95 14.01 -17.87 -75.57
N LEU A 96 13.09 -17.55 -76.48
CA LEU A 96 12.12 -18.43 -77.18
C LEU A 96 11.34 -19.48 -76.37
N LEU A 97 10.01 -19.34 -76.36
CA LEU A 97 9.12 -20.24 -77.11
C LEU A 97 7.80 -19.52 -77.48
N ALA A 98 7.47 -19.60 -78.76
CA ALA A 98 6.29 -19.01 -79.39
C ALA A 98 5.09 -19.97 -79.34
N VAL A 99 3.90 -19.42 -79.13
CA VAL A 99 2.64 -19.97 -79.66
C VAL A 99 1.83 -18.81 -80.23
N SER A 100 1.63 -18.84 -81.53
CA SER A 100 0.70 -18.00 -82.27
C SER A 100 -0.71 -18.59 -82.13
N ASP A 101 -1.71 -17.75 -81.85
CA ASP A 101 -2.97 -17.89 -82.58
C ASP A 101 -3.66 -16.54 -82.80
N THR A 102 -4.06 -16.35 -84.04
CA THR A 102 -4.63 -15.14 -84.63
C THR A 102 -6.14 -15.30 -84.71
N GLY A 103 -6.88 -14.54 -83.91
CA GLY A 103 -8.33 -14.51 -83.94
C GLY A 103 -8.87 -13.07 -83.97
N GLY A 104 -8.93 -12.47 -85.16
CA GLY A 104 -9.58 -11.19 -85.37
C GLY A 104 -11.08 -11.27 -85.08
N ARG A 105 -11.57 -10.48 -84.12
CA ARG A 105 -13.00 -10.25 -83.89
C ARG A 105 -13.36 -8.80 -84.15
N LYS A 106 -14.36 -8.65 -85.03
CA LYS A 106 -15.01 -7.43 -85.47
C LYS A 106 -15.62 -6.66 -84.30
N LEU A 107 -15.37 -5.35 -84.27
CA LEU A 107 -16.12 -4.36 -83.50
C LEU A 107 -17.57 -4.29 -84.04
N GLN A 108 -18.52 -4.77 -83.26
CA GLN A 108 -19.94 -4.43 -83.40
C GLN A 108 -20.32 -3.52 -82.23
N GLY A 109 -20.81 -2.33 -82.57
CA GLY A 109 -21.43 -1.40 -81.62
C GLY A 109 -22.71 -2.02 -81.07
N GLY A 110 -22.64 -2.51 -79.84
CA GLY A 110 -23.79 -2.96 -79.05
C GLY A 110 -24.14 -1.91 -78.02
N THR A 111 -25.41 -1.52 -78.01
CA THR A 111 -26.04 -0.60 -77.06
C THR A 111 -25.73 -1.00 -75.61
N THR A 112 -25.14 -0.07 -74.85
CA THR A 112 -24.76 -0.22 -73.45
C THR A 112 -26.01 -0.36 -72.57
N VAL A 113 -26.48 -1.59 -72.36
CA VAL A 113 -27.40 -1.91 -71.27
C VAL A 113 -26.53 -2.08 -70.03
N LEU A 114 -26.61 -1.12 -69.10
CA LEU A 114 -25.99 -1.24 -67.78
C LEU A 114 -26.55 -2.49 -67.08
N PRO A 115 -25.76 -3.54 -66.84
CA PRO A 115 -26.23 -4.68 -66.07
C PRO A 115 -26.43 -4.22 -64.63
N THR A 116 -27.68 -4.23 -64.16
CA THR A 116 -28.01 -4.07 -62.75
C THR A 116 -27.64 -5.38 -62.04
N THR A 117 -26.35 -5.63 -61.82
CA THR A 117 -25.90 -6.72 -60.95
C THR A 117 -26.17 -6.31 -59.51
N SER A 118 -27.27 -6.81 -58.96
CA SER A 118 -27.52 -6.83 -57.52
C SER A 118 -26.58 -7.87 -56.90
N THR A 119 -25.34 -7.47 -56.67
CA THR A 119 -24.35 -8.28 -55.97
C THR A 119 -24.75 -8.34 -54.51
N THR A 120 -25.35 -9.45 -54.08
CA THR A 120 -25.54 -9.73 -52.65
C THR A 120 -24.18 -9.97 -52.04
N THR A 121 -23.63 -8.97 -51.35
CA THR A 121 -22.36 -9.08 -50.63
C THR A 121 -22.52 -10.14 -49.53
N LEU A 122 -21.87 -11.29 -49.71
CA LEU A 122 -21.83 -12.35 -48.71
C LEU A 122 -20.88 -11.92 -47.59
N VAL A 123 -21.45 -11.44 -46.49
CA VAL A 123 -20.71 -11.09 -45.27
C VAL A 123 -20.78 -12.26 -44.29
N PRO A 124 -19.66 -12.71 -43.67
CA PRO A 124 -19.69 -13.78 -42.68
C PRO A 124 -20.59 -13.46 -41.49
N ALA A 125 -21.18 -14.48 -40.86
CA ALA A 125 -22.10 -14.28 -39.72
C ALA A 125 -21.44 -13.62 -38.50
N SER A 126 -20.12 -13.77 -38.35
CA SER A 126 -19.32 -13.15 -37.29
C SER A 126 -19.43 -11.61 -37.31
N GLU A 127 -19.53 -10.99 -38.49
CA GLU A 127 -19.63 -9.53 -38.69
C GLU A 127 -20.92 -8.93 -38.14
N THR A 128 -21.95 -9.75 -37.94
CA THR A 128 -23.22 -9.33 -37.32
C THR A 128 -23.35 -9.81 -35.88
N SER A 129 -22.41 -10.63 -35.40
CA SER A 129 -22.45 -11.24 -34.08
C SER A 129 -21.91 -10.29 -33.01
N CYS A 130 -22.50 -10.33 -31.82
CA CYS A 130 -21.95 -9.62 -30.68
C CYS A 130 -20.65 -10.28 -30.21
N TYR A 131 -19.74 -9.49 -29.62
CA TYR A 131 -18.44 -9.98 -29.16
C TYR A 131 -18.55 -11.22 -28.25
N GLN A 132 -19.54 -11.23 -27.34
CA GLN A 132 -19.82 -12.33 -26.43
C GLN A 132 -20.30 -13.62 -27.11
N ASP A 133 -20.85 -13.53 -28.32
CA ASP A 133 -21.35 -14.67 -29.08
C ASP A 133 -20.25 -15.29 -29.95
N LEU A 134 -19.12 -14.58 -30.11
CA LEU A 134 -17.94 -15.09 -30.79
C LEU A 134 -17.26 -16.16 -29.95
N THR A 135 -16.74 -17.20 -30.63
CA THR A 135 -15.84 -18.16 -29.99
C THR A 135 -14.57 -17.47 -29.51
N GLU A 136 -13.84 -18.05 -28.55
CA GLU A 136 -12.63 -17.43 -28.00
C GLU A 136 -11.56 -17.16 -29.08
N ALA A 137 -11.39 -18.07 -30.05
CA ALA A 137 -10.48 -17.86 -31.18
C ALA A 137 -10.91 -16.68 -32.07
N GLN A 138 -12.23 -16.50 -32.26
CA GLN A 138 -12.76 -15.34 -32.98
C GLN A 138 -12.59 -14.04 -32.18
N GLN A 139 -12.79 -14.06 -30.86
CA GLN A 139 -12.52 -12.91 -29.99
C GLN A 139 -11.05 -12.48 -30.05
N ASP A 140 -10.13 -13.44 -30.07
CA ASP A 140 -8.71 -13.17 -30.23
C ASP A 140 -8.39 -12.63 -31.63
N ALA A 141 -9.03 -13.17 -32.67
CA ALA A 141 -8.91 -12.62 -34.02
C ALA A 141 -9.40 -11.16 -34.09
N VAL A 142 -10.51 -10.83 -33.43
CA VAL A 142 -11.01 -9.45 -33.29
C VAL A 142 -9.94 -8.54 -32.66
N ARG A 143 -9.33 -8.97 -31.56
CA ARG A 143 -8.26 -8.21 -30.88
C ARG A 143 -7.02 -8.05 -31.75
N THR A 144 -6.61 -9.11 -32.47
CA THR A 144 -5.47 -9.09 -33.38
C THR A 144 -5.66 -8.07 -34.51
N LEU A 145 -6.90 -7.89 -34.97
CA LEU A 145 -7.24 -6.87 -35.98
C LEU A 145 -7.24 -5.44 -35.41
N GLY A 146 -7.07 -5.28 -34.10
CA GLY A 146 -7.00 -3.98 -33.41
C GLY A 146 -8.33 -3.53 -32.80
N TYR A 147 -9.39 -4.35 -32.85
CA TYR A 147 -10.66 -4.01 -32.24
C TYR A 147 -10.65 -4.29 -30.73
N SER A 148 -11.05 -3.29 -29.94
CA SER A 148 -11.58 -3.48 -28.58
C SER A 148 -13.02 -3.98 -28.63
N ILE A 149 -13.54 -4.51 -27.50
CA ILE A 149 -14.95 -4.92 -27.37
C ILE A 149 -15.88 -3.76 -27.76
N SER A 150 -15.59 -2.55 -27.26
CA SER A 150 -16.36 -1.33 -27.57
C SER A 150 -16.35 -1.02 -29.06
N SER A 151 -15.18 -0.99 -29.69
CA SER A 151 -15.05 -0.69 -31.12
C SER A 151 -15.72 -1.76 -31.99
N TRP A 152 -15.67 -3.04 -31.59
CA TRP A 152 -16.37 -4.12 -32.26
C TRP A 152 -17.89 -3.91 -32.21
N HIS A 153 -18.43 -3.65 -31.01
CA HIS A 153 -19.86 -3.36 -30.87
C HIS A 153 -20.26 -2.13 -31.67
N VAL A 154 -19.54 -1.01 -31.58
CA VAL A 154 -19.88 0.21 -32.33
C VAL A 154 -19.80 0.00 -33.85
N CYS A 155 -18.84 -0.77 -34.35
CA CYS A 155 -18.62 -0.88 -35.79
C CYS A 155 -19.30 -2.06 -36.48
N LYS A 156 -19.61 -3.12 -35.74
CA LYS A 156 -20.20 -4.34 -36.32
C LYS A 156 -21.67 -4.49 -35.94
N ASN A 157 -21.99 -4.31 -34.67
CA ASN A 157 -23.37 -4.41 -34.19
C ASN A 157 -23.62 -3.54 -32.94
N PRO A 158 -24.07 -2.28 -33.13
CA PRO A 158 -24.27 -1.33 -32.01
C PRO A 158 -25.35 -1.74 -31.02
N SER A 159 -26.20 -2.73 -31.36
CA SER A 159 -27.27 -3.22 -30.50
C SER A 159 -26.81 -4.23 -29.44
N CYS A 160 -25.54 -4.63 -29.50
CA CYS A 160 -24.97 -5.60 -28.58
C CYS A 160 -24.88 -5.04 -27.16
N ALA A 161 -25.35 -5.83 -26.19
CA ALA A 161 -25.07 -5.58 -24.78
C ALA A 161 -23.60 -5.88 -24.47
N TRP A 162 -23.05 -5.16 -23.50
CA TRP A 162 -21.70 -5.46 -22.98
C TRP A 162 -21.65 -6.89 -22.40
N PRO A 163 -20.58 -7.67 -22.64
CA PRO A 163 -20.49 -9.03 -22.12
C PRO A 163 -20.57 -9.07 -20.59
N SER A 164 -21.37 -9.98 -20.03
CA SER A 164 -21.46 -10.13 -18.59
C SER A 164 -20.14 -10.61 -17.99
N GLY A 165 -19.74 -10.02 -16.86
CA GLY A 165 -18.52 -10.38 -16.13
C GLY A 165 -17.22 -9.85 -16.74
N ILE A 166 -17.26 -9.07 -17.81
CA ILE A 166 -16.12 -8.30 -18.30
C ILE A 166 -16.28 -6.85 -17.82
N PRO A 167 -15.27 -6.24 -17.19
CA PRO A 167 -15.30 -4.83 -16.79
C PRO A 167 -15.56 -3.93 -18.00
N VAL A 168 -16.44 -2.94 -17.84
CA VAL A 168 -16.69 -1.92 -18.86
C VAL A 168 -15.44 -1.02 -19.04
N PRO A 169 -15.29 -0.30 -20.16
CA PRO A 169 -14.09 0.50 -20.43
C PRO A 169 -13.78 1.57 -19.37
N ASN A 170 -14.81 2.08 -18.69
CA ASN A 170 -14.70 3.06 -17.61
C ASN A 170 -14.74 2.42 -16.21
N ALA A 171 -14.61 1.09 -16.11
CA ALA A 171 -14.54 0.41 -14.83
C ALA A 171 -13.29 0.89 -14.04
N PRO A 172 -13.37 0.97 -12.70
CA PRO A 172 -12.21 1.28 -11.88
C PRO A 172 -11.05 0.34 -12.19
N CYS A 173 -9.83 0.88 -12.28
CA CYS A 173 -8.65 0.09 -12.66
C CYS A 173 -8.48 -1.18 -11.81
N LEU A 174 -8.81 -1.12 -10.50
CA LEU A 174 -8.70 -2.29 -9.62
C LEU A 174 -9.70 -3.41 -9.93
N GLU A 175 -10.89 -3.06 -10.44
CA GLU A 175 -11.85 -4.05 -10.94
C GLU A 175 -11.29 -4.75 -12.17
N VAL A 176 -10.68 -3.99 -13.09
CA VAL A 176 -10.01 -4.53 -14.27
C VAL A 176 -8.85 -5.46 -13.87
N LEU A 177 -8.01 -5.03 -12.93
CA LEU A 177 -6.91 -5.85 -12.40
C LEU A 177 -7.41 -7.15 -11.77
N GLN A 178 -8.46 -7.08 -10.93
CA GLN A 178 -9.05 -8.26 -10.30
C GLN A 178 -9.68 -9.20 -11.34
N TRP A 179 -10.30 -8.65 -12.37
CA TRP A 179 -10.81 -9.44 -13.49
C TRP A 179 -9.68 -10.17 -14.21
N PHE A 180 -8.53 -9.55 -14.47
CA PHE A 180 -7.37 -10.26 -15.01
C PHE A 180 -6.90 -11.38 -14.09
N GLU A 181 -6.81 -11.10 -12.79
CA GLU A 181 -6.38 -12.09 -11.81
C GLU A 181 -7.28 -13.33 -11.78
N THR A 182 -8.58 -13.14 -11.96
CA THR A 182 -9.59 -14.21 -11.88
C THR A 182 -9.95 -14.85 -13.21
N SER A 183 -9.85 -14.14 -14.34
CA SER A 183 -10.27 -14.64 -15.65
C SER A 183 -9.14 -15.31 -16.43
N LEU A 184 -7.91 -14.78 -16.31
CA LEU A 184 -6.76 -15.24 -17.07
C LEU A 184 -6.02 -16.35 -16.32
N TYR A 185 -5.66 -16.13 -15.06
CA TYR A 185 -4.79 -17.06 -14.30
C TYR A 185 -5.51 -18.26 -13.68
N THR A 186 -6.84 -18.32 -13.72
CA THR A 186 -7.60 -19.49 -13.25
C THR A 186 -7.75 -20.58 -14.32
N ARG A 187 -7.38 -20.28 -15.58
CA ARG A 187 -7.51 -21.19 -16.72
C ARG A 187 -6.31 -22.13 -16.81
N ASN A 188 -6.54 -23.36 -17.29
CA ASN A 188 -5.43 -24.24 -17.64
C ASN A 188 -4.74 -23.73 -18.91
N TRP A 189 -3.42 -23.90 -19.00
CA TRP A 189 -2.64 -23.49 -20.18
C TRP A 189 -3.16 -24.08 -21.50
N ALA A 190 -3.68 -25.31 -21.46
CA ALA A 190 -4.23 -25.99 -22.63
C ALA A 190 -5.56 -25.38 -23.12
N ASP A 191 -6.31 -24.76 -22.21
CA ASP A 191 -7.61 -24.15 -22.51
C ASP A 191 -7.46 -22.76 -23.15
N LEU A 192 -6.26 -22.18 -23.09
CA LEU A 192 -5.94 -20.94 -23.79
C LEU A 192 -5.89 -21.16 -25.30
N THR A 193 -6.19 -20.13 -26.08
CA THR A 193 -5.97 -20.16 -27.53
C THR A 193 -4.48 -20.12 -27.88
N GLY A 194 -4.13 -20.44 -29.13
CA GLY A 194 -2.77 -20.29 -29.64
C GLY A 194 -2.26 -18.85 -29.45
N SER A 195 -3.04 -17.86 -29.90
CA SER A 195 -2.65 -16.44 -29.82
C SER A 195 -2.41 -15.95 -28.39
N LYS A 196 -3.22 -16.40 -27.40
CA LYS A 196 -2.99 -16.05 -25.99
C LYS A 196 -1.72 -16.69 -25.44
N ARG A 197 -1.47 -17.97 -25.78
CA ARG A 197 -0.22 -18.63 -25.39
C ARG A 197 0.99 -17.93 -25.99
N ASP A 198 0.96 -17.61 -27.27
CA ASP A 198 2.06 -16.91 -27.95
C ASP A 198 2.34 -15.54 -27.29
N ALA A 199 1.30 -14.78 -26.94
CA ALA A 199 1.43 -13.53 -26.21
C ALA A 199 2.02 -13.72 -24.80
N LEU A 200 1.56 -14.74 -24.07
CA LEU A 200 2.10 -15.07 -22.74
C LEU A 200 3.57 -15.55 -22.83
N GLU A 201 3.93 -16.33 -23.85
CA GLU A 201 5.30 -16.77 -24.11
C GLU A 201 6.23 -15.60 -24.41
N LEU A 202 5.76 -14.58 -25.16
CA LEU A 202 6.51 -13.32 -25.34
C LEU A 202 6.72 -12.57 -24.01
N LEU A 203 5.76 -12.65 -23.10
CA LEU A 203 5.92 -12.15 -21.73
C LEU A 203 6.78 -13.06 -20.84
N GLY A 204 7.32 -14.16 -21.37
CA GLY A 204 8.25 -15.05 -20.66
C GLY A 204 7.56 -16.16 -19.87
N TRP A 205 6.25 -16.35 -20.04
CA TRP A 205 5.57 -17.54 -19.55
C TRP A 205 6.03 -18.77 -20.32
N ALA A 206 6.00 -19.90 -19.63
CA ALA A 206 6.13 -21.21 -20.22
C ALA A 206 5.07 -22.11 -19.58
N HIS A 207 4.72 -23.21 -20.23
CA HIS A 207 3.74 -24.16 -19.69
C HIS A 207 4.05 -24.58 -18.24
N SER A 208 5.32 -24.89 -17.94
CA SER A 208 5.76 -25.27 -16.59
C SER A 208 5.62 -24.13 -15.58
N ARG A 209 5.92 -22.88 -15.98
CA ARG A 209 5.77 -21.70 -15.11
C ARG A 209 4.31 -21.39 -14.83
N TRP A 210 3.45 -21.51 -15.83
CA TRP A 210 2.02 -21.28 -15.69
C TRP A 210 1.40 -22.20 -14.64
N MET A 211 1.69 -23.51 -14.72
CA MET A 211 1.21 -24.50 -13.76
C MET A 211 1.71 -24.24 -12.34
N ASN A 212 2.90 -23.66 -12.20
CA ASN A 212 3.52 -23.32 -10.92
C ASN A 212 3.26 -21.87 -10.48
N MET A 213 2.44 -21.10 -11.20
CA MET A 213 2.21 -19.67 -10.94
C MET A 213 3.53 -18.87 -10.72
N ASP A 214 4.59 -19.26 -11.44
CA ASP A 214 5.91 -18.62 -11.40
C ASP A 214 5.93 -17.43 -12.36
N TYR A 215 5.53 -16.27 -11.85
CA TYR A 215 5.45 -15.04 -12.65
C TYR A 215 6.81 -14.70 -13.29
N PRO A 216 6.86 -14.49 -14.62
CA PRO A 216 8.10 -14.14 -15.29
C PRO A 216 8.55 -12.71 -14.94
N LEU A 217 9.85 -12.44 -15.12
CA LEU A 217 10.48 -11.16 -14.77
C LEU A 217 9.85 -9.94 -15.47
N SER A 218 9.20 -10.12 -16.61
CA SER A 218 8.45 -9.05 -17.29
C SER A 218 7.40 -8.40 -16.37
N TYR A 219 6.74 -9.17 -15.49
CA TYR A 219 5.74 -8.64 -14.55
C TYR A 219 6.34 -7.82 -13.40
N ALA A 220 7.67 -7.84 -13.25
CA ALA A 220 8.37 -6.94 -12.34
C ALA A 220 8.83 -5.64 -13.05
N GLN A 221 8.74 -5.58 -14.38
CA GLN A 221 9.14 -4.41 -15.17
C GLN A 221 7.98 -3.41 -15.27
N LEU A 222 8.32 -2.12 -15.28
CA LEU A 222 7.37 -1.06 -15.62
C LEU A 222 6.98 -1.18 -17.09
N TRP A 223 5.83 -0.62 -17.46
CA TRP A 223 5.34 -0.71 -18.84
C TRP A 223 6.37 -0.21 -19.86
N TYR A 224 7.03 0.92 -19.57
CA TYR A 224 8.04 1.49 -20.46
C TYR A 224 9.38 0.72 -20.50
N GLU A 225 9.60 -0.20 -19.56
CA GLU A 225 10.78 -1.08 -19.51
C GLU A 225 10.56 -2.36 -20.33
N LEU A 226 9.31 -2.70 -20.63
CA LEU A 226 8.98 -3.80 -21.54
C LEU A 226 9.49 -3.53 -22.95
N GLN A 227 9.91 -4.59 -23.63
CA GLN A 227 10.21 -4.50 -25.06
C GLN A 227 8.92 -4.18 -25.84
N PRO A 228 9.00 -3.50 -27.00
CA PRO A 228 7.81 -3.17 -27.79
C PRO A 228 6.90 -4.38 -28.09
N ARG A 229 7.49 -5.54 -28.40
CA ARG A 229 6.74 -6.79 -28.62
C ARG A 229 6.06 -7.32 -27.36
N GLN A 230 6.64 -7.07 -26.18
CA GLN A 230 6.03 -7.43 -24.90
C GLN A 230 4.88 -6.49 -24.55
N GLN A 231 4.99 -5.19 -24.86
CA GLN A 231 3.89 -4.23 -24.71
C GLN A 231 2.72 -4.61 -25.63
N GLU A 232 3.00 -4.96 -26.89
CA GLU A 232 1.98 -5.45 -27.83
C GLU A 232 1.31 -6.74 -27.32
N ALA A 233 2.10 -7.70 -26.81
CA ALA A 233 1.57 -8.92 -26.23
C ALA A 233 0.70 -8.66 -24.98
N ALA A 234 1.14 -7.77 -24.08
CA ALA A 234 0.37 -7.36 -22.91
C ALA A 234 -0.94 -6.67 -23.33
N ALA A 235 -0.87 -5.74 -24.29
CA ALA A 235 -2.04 -5.05 -24.83
C ALA A 235 -3.02 -6.02 -25.50
N PHE A 236 -2.52 -7.03 -26.22
CA PHE A 236 -3.35 -8.08 -26.81
C PHE A 236 -4.12 -8.91 -25.75
N LEU A 237 -3.47 -9.22 -24.62
CA LEU A 237 -4.13 -9.86 -23.49
C LEU A 237 -5.18 -8.93 -22.85
N GLY A 238 -5.03 -7.62 -23.03
CA GLY A 238 -5.96 -6.57 -22.61
C GLY A 238 -5.39 -5.65 -21.52
N TYR A 239 -4.11 -5.79 -21.18
CA TYR A 239 -3.46 -4.89 -20.22
C TYR A 239 -3.35 -3.49 -20.79
N THR A 240 -3.78 -2.50 -20.01
CA THR A 240 -3.41 -1.10 -20.21
C THR A 240 -2.17 -0.78 -19.38
N VAL A 241 -1.56 0.39 -19.63
CA VAL A 241 -0.44 0.88 -18.82
C VAL A 241 -0.82 0.94 -17.34
N GLU A 242 -2.01 1.45 -17.05
CA GLU A 242 -2.53 1.61 -15.69
C GLU A 242 -2.70 0.27 -14.99
N VAL A 243 -3.28 -0.72 -15.66
CA VAL A 243 -3.50 -2.06 -15.09
C VAL A 243 -2.17 -2.79 -14.91
N TRP A 244 -1.25 -2.66 -15.85
CA TRP A 244 0.09 -3.24 -15.76
C TRP A 244 0.89 -2.67 -14.58
N GLU A 245 0.85 -1.35 -14.39
CA GLU A 245 1.43 -0.66 -13.23
C GLU A 245 0.56 -0.81 -11.96
N ARG A 246 -0.27 -1.86 -11.88
CA ARG A 246 -1.10 -2.21 -10.71
C ARG A 246 -1.95 -1.06 -10.19
N CYS A 247 -2.43 -0.22 -11.10
CA CYS A 247 -3.27 0.94 -10.82
C CYS A 247 -2.62 1.98 -9.89
N GLU A 248 -1.28 2.08 -9.91
CA GLU A 248 -0.52 2.99 -9.03
C GLU A 248 -1.07 4.43 -9.07
N LYS A 249 -1.35 4.93 -10.27
CA LYS A 249 -1.88 6.29 -10.52
C LYS A 249 -3.40 6.38 -10.52
N ALA A 250 -4.09 5.27 -10.77
CA ALA A 250 -5.54 5.24 -11.00
C ALA A 250 -6.35 4.92 -9.74
N ALA A 251 -5.73 4.33 -8.71
CA ALA A 251 -6.40 3.94 -7.48
C ALA A 251 -5.66 4.44 -6.23
N PRO A 252 -6.37 4.85 -5.16
CA PRO A 252 -5.74 5.25 -3.90
C PRO A 252 -4.84 4.14 -3.33
N CYS A 253 -3.67 4.51 -2.83
CA CYS A 253 -2.70 3.56 -2.28
C CYS A 253 -3.32 2.66 -1.21
N ILE A 254 -4.12 3.23 -0.30
CA ILE A 254 -4.76 2.47 0.80
C ILE A 254 -5.69 1.37 0.29
N THR A 255 -6.47 1.65 -0.75
CA THR A 255 -7.34 0.63 -1.36
C THR A 255 -6.53 -0.50 -1.98
N ARG A 256 -5.41 -0.16 -2.65
CA ARG A 256 -4.47 -1.16 -3.20
C ARG A 256 -3.83 -2.02 -2.10
N LEU A 257 -3.37 -1.39 -1.03
CA LEU A 257 -2.78 -2.07 0.12
C LEU A 257 -3.78 -3.03 0.78
N GLU A 258 -5.02 -2.59 1.00
CA GLU A 258 -6.07 -3.41 1.60
C GLU A 258 -6.40 -4.65 0.75
N LEU A 259 -6.50 -4.50 -0.58
CA LEU A 259 -6.67 -5.63 -1.50
C LEU A 259 -5.50 -6.61 -1.46
N LEU A 260 -4.26 -6.11 -1.44
CA LEU A 260 -3.07 -6.94 -1.31
C LEU A 260 -3.07 -7.70 0.01
N GLU A 261 -3.26 -7.03 1.14
CA GLU A 261 -3.26 -7.71 2.44
C GLU A 261 -4.35 -8.78 2.54
N ASN A 262 -5.55 -8.52 1.99
CA ASN A 262 -6.62 -9.51 1.98
C ASN A 262 -6.26 -10.73 1.13
N LYS A 263 -5.64 -10.51 -0.04
CA LYS A 263 -5.11 -11.59 -0.87
C LYS A 263 -4.06 -12.41 -0.13
N TRP A 264 -3.16 -11.74 0.60
CA TRP A 264 -2.07 -12.41 1.31
C TRP A 264 -2.54 -13.17 2.55
N LYS A 265 -3.51 -12.63 3.30
CA LYS A 265 -4.15 -13.33 4.43
C LYS A 265 -4.81 -14.64 4.01
N ALA A 266 -5.28 -14.75 2.77
CA ALA A 266 -5.90 -15.96 2.25
C ALA A 266 -4.87 -17.05 1.86
N LEU A 267 -3.59 -16.68 1.72
CA LEU A 267 -2.53 -17.60 1.29
C LEU A 267 -1.83 -18.25 2.48
N ARG A 268 -1.81 -19.59 2.51
CA ARG A 268 -0.94 -20.35 3.41
C ARG A 268 0.40 -20.58 2.74
N TRP A 269 1.49 -20.50 3.49
CA TRP A 269 2.84 -20.73 2.99
C TRP A 269 2.97 -22.05 2.22
N ARG A 270 2.40 -23.14 2.76
CA ARG A 270 2.44 -24.48 2.13
C ARG A 270 1.62 -24.61 0.85
N ASP A 271 0.63 -23.73 0.67
CA ASP A 271 -0.21 -23.70 -0.53
C ASP A 271 0.47 -22.90 -1.66
N MET A 272 1.53 -22.15 -1.34
CA MET A 272 2.32 -21.43 -2.33
C MET A 272 3.28 -22.36 -3.07
N GLN A 273 3.44 -22.07 -4.35
CA GLN A 273 4.37 -22.79 -5.21
C GLN A 273 5.82 -22.44 -4.86
N GLN A 274 6.72 -23.42 -5.00
CA GLN A 274 8.13 -23.29 -4.58
C GLN A 274 8.84 -22.07 -5.19
N PRO A 275 8.70 -21.73 -6.49
CA PRO A 275 9.35 -20.55 -7.05
C PRO A 275 8.90 -19.24 -6.37
N PHE A 276 7.63 -19.15 -6.00
CA PHE A 276 7.10 -17.99 -5.27
C PHE A 276 7.66 -17.93 -3.84
N GLN A 277 7.76 -19.07 -3.15
CA GLN A 277 8.42 -19.13 -1.84
C GLN A 277 9.88 -18.71 -1.91
N ASP A 278 10.62 -19.08 -2.97
CA ASP A 278 12.02 -18.68 -3.15
C ASP A 278 12.16 -17.15 -3.26
N ARG A 279 11.23 -16.48 -3.96
CA ARG A 279 11.17 -15.00 -4.01
C ARG A 279 10.85 -14.37 -2.66
N LEU A 280 9.93 -14.96 -1.90
CA LEU A 280 9.62 -14.50 -0.56
C LEU A 280 10.81 -14.70 0.40
N ARG A 281 11.62 -15.76 0.21
CA ARG A 281 12.88 -15.96 0.95
C ARG A 281 13.93 -14.90 0.63
N GLU A 282 13.97 -14.37 -0.60
CA GLU A 282 14.81 -13.20 -0.93
C GLU A 282 14.38 -11.96 -0.12
N LEU A 283 13.09 -11.86 0.21
CA LEU A 283 12.53 -10.86 1.12
C LEU A 283 12.63 -11.27 2.61
N GLY A 284 13.39 -12.32 2.92
CA GLY A 284 13.61 -12.79 4.29
C GLY A 284 12.42 -13.50 4.95
N TYR A 285 11.38 -13.85 4.20
CA TYR A 285 10.29 -14.69 4.69
C TYR A 285 10.69 -16.16 4.68
N ASP A 286 10.26 -16.88 5.71
CA ASP A 286 10.22 -18.33 5.78
C ASP A 286 8.84 -18.77 6.27
N GLU A 287 8.61 -20.09 6.37
CA GLU A 287 7.30 -20.62 6.80
C GLU A 287 6.90 -20.14 8.20
N GLU A 288 7.86 -20.08 9.12
CA GLU A 288 7.63 -19.67 10.52
C GLU A 288 7.27 -18.18 10.56
N ARG A 289 8.08 -17.34 9.92
CA ARG A 289 7.87 -15.89 9.82
C ARG A 289 6.57 -15.53 9.12
N TRP A 290 6.24 -16.22 8.03
CA TRP A 290 4.96 -16.03 7.34
C TRP A 290 3.78 -16.34 8.26
N THR A 291 3.81 -17.50 8.91
CA THR A 291 2.72 -17.97 9.77
C THR A 291 2.58 -17.10 11.03
N ASN A 292 3.71 -16.64 11.57
CA ASN A 292 3.74 -15.74 12.71
C ASN A 292 3.41 -14.29 12.34
N GLY A 293 3.46 -13.92 11.06
CA GLY A 293 3.32 -12.55 10.56
C GLY A 293 4.55 -11.66 10.83
N ASP A 294 5.72 -12.25 11.09
CA ASP A 294 6.99 -11.55 11.29
C ASP A 294 7.62 -11.25 9.91
N GLY A 295 7.27 -10.12 9.28
CA GLY A 295 7.86 -9.73 8.00
C GLY A 295 9.30 -9.23 8.15
N ALA A 296 10.29 -10.00 7.68
CA ALA A 296 11.71 -9.74 7.94
C ALA A 296 12.32 -8.55 7.18
N THR A 297 11.78 -8.17 6.02
CA THR A 297 12.26 -7.02 5.22
C THR A 297 11.33 -5.83 5.25
N LEU A 298 10.20 -5.88 5.97
CA LEU A 298 9.31 -4.72 6.14
C LEU A 298 9.98 -3.55 6.88
N THR A 299 11.20 -3.73 7.40
CA THR A 299 11.98 -2.66 8.02
C THR A 299 12.74 -1.80 7.01
N LYS A 300 12.93 -2.25 5.76
CA LYS A 300 13.60 -1.47 4.72
C LYS A 300 12.57 -0.70 3.90
N ALA A 301 12.80 0.59 3.69
CA ALA A 301 12.03 1.35 2.71
C ALA A 301 12.26 0.77 1.31
N TYR A 302 11.28 0.89 0.42
CA TYR A 302 11.34 0.35 -0.95
C TYR A 302 12.61 0.81 -1.69
N MET A 303 13.02 2.05 -1.46
CA MET A 303 14.21 2.63 -2.08
C MET A 303 15.53 1.95 -1.65
N ASP A 304 15.57 1.40 -0.43
CA ASP A 304 16.73 0.74 0.16
C ASP A 304 16.83 -0.75 -0.21
N LEU A 305 15.82 -1.27 -0.91
CA LEU A 305 15.84 -2.63 -1.44
C LEU A 305 16.83 -2.76 -2.62
N SER A 306 17.54 -3.88 -2.66
CA SER A 306 18.30 -4.31 -3.83
C SER A 306 17.39 -4.57 -5.03
N ASP A 307 17.95 -4.63 -6.24
CA ASP A 307 17.15 -4.87 -7.45
C ASP A 307 16.43 -6.23 -7.42
N ALA A 308 17.06 -7.26 -6.84
CA ALA A 308 16.43 -8.57 -6.65
C ALA A 308 15.26 -8.48 -5.66
N GLU A 309 15.43 -7.79 -4.53
CA GLU A 309 14.34 -7.55 -3.57
C GLU A 309 13.20 -6.75 -4.23
N LYS A 310 13.49 -5.70 -5.01
CA LYS A 310 12.47 -4.91 -5.73
C LYS A 310 11.67 -5.74 -6.74
N ILE A 311 12.36 -6.63 -7.48
CA ILE A 311 11.72 -7.59 -8.37
C ILE A 311 10.77 -8.48 -7.57
N SER A 312 11.26 -9.08 -6.48
CA SER A 312 10.46 -9.95 -5.62
C SER A 312 9.24 -9.22 -5.03
N VAL A 313 9.39 -7.99 -4.55
CA VAL A 313 8.29 -7.12 -4.07
C VAL A 313 7.23 -6.89 -5.15
N ARG A 314 7.65 -6.57 -6.37
CA ARG A 314 6.73 -6.33 -7.50
C ARG A 314 6.02 -7.59 -8.00
N LEU A 315 6.69 -8.73 -8.02
CA LEU A 315 6.07 -10.01 -8.35
C LEU A 315 5.05 -10.42 -7.30
N ALA A 316 5.36 -10.16 -6.02
CA ALA A 316 4.45 -10.40 -4.91
C ALA A 316 3.24 -9.43 -4.89
N GLY A 317 3.42 -8.28 -5.53
CA GLY A 317 2.35 -7.42 -6.00
C GLY A 317 2.24 -6.06 -5.35
N TYR A 318 3.21 -5.77 -4.49
CA TYR A 318 3.44 -4.43 -4.00
C TYR A 318 4.04 -3.55 -5.09
N VAL A 319 3.76 -2.26 -4.98
CA VAL A 319 4.49 -1.20 -5.64
C VAL A 319 5.18 -0.38 -4.55
N ALA A 320 5.98 0.63 -4.91
CA ALA A 320 6.80 1.35 -3.95
C ALA A 320 5.98 1.92 -2.78
N ASP A 321 4.84 2.56 -3.08
CA ASP A 321 4.02 3.18 -2.06
C ASP A 321 3.28 2.18 -1.15
N THR A 322 2.77 1.07 -1.68
CA THR A 322 2.11 0.04 -0.86
C THR A 322 3.10 -0.77 -0.04
N TRP A 323 4.33 -0.95 -0.52
CA TRP A 323 5.41 -1.55 0.28
C TRP A 323 5.73 -0.69 1.52
N ASP A 324 5.84 0.62 1.34
CA ASP A 324 6.13 1.57 2.42
C ASP A 324 4.90 1.92 3.29
N GLY A 325 3.78 1.19 3.15
CA GLY A 325 2.57 1.42 3.97
C GLY A 325 1.81 2.70 3.63
N CYS A 326 1.87 3.14 2.37
CA CYS A 326 1.20 4.33 1.85
C CYS A 326 1.54 5.63 2.58
N PRO A 327 2.82 6.04 2.62
CA PRO A 327 3.25 7.20 3.41
C PRO A 327 2.62 8.51 2.94
N ASN A 328 2.30 8.61 1.64
CA ASN A 328 1.73 9.79 0.99
C ASN A 328 0.19 9.84 1.04
N ALA A 329 -0.48 8.80 1.55
CA ALA A 329 -1.93 8.85 1.71
C ALA A 329 -2.31 9.87 2.79
N GLN A 330 -3.50 10.49 2.65
CA GLN A 330 -4.02 11.41 3.65
C GLN A 330 -4.08 10.70 5.00
N CYS A 331 -3.76 11.43 6.07
CA CYS A 331 -3.66 10.80 7.39
C CYS A 331 -4.99 10.14 7.78
N GLU A 332 -6.11 10.80 7.50
CA GLU A 332 -7.46 10.33 7.80
C GLU A 332 -7.77 8.98 7.11
N ASP A 333 -7.31 8.81 5.87
CA ASP A 333 -7.48 7.56 5.12
C ASP A 333 -6.66 6.43 5.75
N ARG A 334 -5.41 6.73 6.12
CA ARG A 334 -4.51 5.77 6.80
C ARG A 334 -5.07 5.36 8.15
N PHE A 335 -5.54 6.32 8.95
CA PHE A 335 -6.13 6.08 10.26
C PHE A 335 -7.43 5.26 10.14
N SER A 336 -8.29 5.61 9.17
CA SER A 336 -9.52 4.87 8.90
C SER A 336 -9.24 3.43 8.47
N TYR A 337 -8.22 3.22 7.65
CA TYR A 337 -7.76 1.90 7.26
C TYR A 337 -7.25 1.08 8.46
N LEU A 338 -6.40 1.65 9.32
CA LEU A 338 -5.92 0.96 10.53
C LEU A 338 -7.08 0.58 11.46
N LYS A 339 -8.04 1.50 11.62
CA LYS A 339 -9.25 1.22 12.41
C LYS A 339 -10.00 0.02 11.82
N ARG A 340 -10.34 0.04 10.53
CA ARG A 340 -11.01 -1.10 9.87
C ARG A 340 -10.21 -2.39 9.95
N LYS A 341 -8.89 -2.33 9.74
CA LYS A 341 -7.98 -3.49 9.76
C LYS A 341 -8.08 -4.29 11.06
N TYR A 342 -8.34 -3.64 12.19
CA TYR A 342 -8.33 -4.26 13.51
C TYR A 342 -9.68 -4.24 14.25
N THR A 343 -10.70 -3.52 13.78
CA THR A 343 -11.99 -3.37 14.50
C THR A 343 -12.72 -4.71 14.66
N ASP A 344 -12.72 -5.57 13.62
CA ASP A 344 -13.46 -6.83 13.61
C ASP A 344 -12.55 -8.06 13.77
N VAL A 345 -11.31 -7.87 14.20
CA VAL A 345 -10.34 -8.95 14.36
C VAL A 345 -10.32 -9.39 15.82
N SER A 346 -10.65 -10.66 16.09
CA SER A 346 -10.50 -11.22 17.44
C SER A 346 -9.03 -11.31 17.83
N TRP A 347 -8.71 -11.24 19.13
CA TRP A 347 -7.34 -11.37 19.61
C TRP A 347 -6.67 -12.67 19.15
N SER A 348 -7.42 -13.76 19.09
CA SER A 348 -6.97 -15.07 18.59
C SER A 348 -6.72 -15.11 17.08
N ALA A 349 -7.38 -14.23 16.30
CA ALA A 349 -7.21 -14.14 14.85
C ALA A 349 -6.02 -13.28 14.44
N LEU A 350 -5.47 -12.46 15.34
CA LEU A 350 -4.20 -11.77 15.12
C LEU A 350 -3.06 -12.78 14.89
N THR A 351 -2.06 -12.40 14.11
CA THR A 351 -0.84 -13.21 14.01
C THR A 351 -0.06 -13.17 15.33
N VAL A 352 0.90 -14.09 15.52
CA VAL A 352 1.74 -14.11 16.74
C VAL A 352 2.51 -12.81 16.89
N ALA A 353 3.09 -12.30 15.80
CA ALA A 353 3.79 -11.02 15.74
C ALA A 353 2.89 -9.85 16.11
N GLN A 354 1.69 -9.79 15.53
CA GLN A 354 0.71 -8.74 15.83
C GLN A 354 0.30 -8.76 17.30
N ARG A 355 0.02 -9.94 17.87
CA ARG A 355 -0.28 -10.05 19.31
C ARG A 355 0.87 -9.55 20.17
N ARG A 356 2.12 -9.92 19.86
CA ARG A 356 3.31 -9.46 20.60
C ARG A 356 3.48 -7.94 20.52
N ALA A 357 3.32 -7.36 19.33
CA ALA A 357 3.35 -5.92 19.13
C ALA A 357 2.26 -5.22 19.97
N TRP A 358 1.03 -5.72 19.92
CA TRP A 358 -0.07 -5.21 20.72
C TRP A 358 0.14 -5.38 22.23
N GLN A 359 0.77 -6.47 22.67
CA GLN A 359 1.16 -6.69 24.07
C GLN A 359 2.20 -5.69 24.57
N LEU A 360 3.19 -5.36 23.74
CA LEU A 360 4.18 -4.30 24.05
C LEU A 360 3.52 -2.92 24.12
N LEU A 361 2.43 -2.74 23.38
CA LEU A 361 1.51 -1.61 23.51
C LEU A 361 0.47 -1.82 24.60
N GLY A 362 0.69 -2.68 25.60
CA GLY A 362 -0.15 -2.82 26.78
C GLY A 362 -1.49 -3.53 26.58
N HIS A 363 -1.78 -4.06 25.39
CA HIS A 363 -3.00 -4.83 25.14
C HIS A 363 -2.88 -6.27 25.63
N ASN A 364 -4.00 -6.84 26.04
CA ASN A 364 -4.18 -8.26 26.25
C ASN A 364 -5.55 -8.67 25.75
N ASP A 365 -5.85 -9.97 25.76
CA ASP A 365 -7.11 -10.53 25.26
C ASP A 365 -8.35 -9.87 25.91
N GLN A 366 -8.31 -9.63 27.22
CA GLN A 366 -9.42 -8.99 27.95
C GLN A 366 -9.62 -7.53 27.52
N LEU A 367 -8.54 -6.75 27.43
CA LEU A 367 -8.60 -5.35 27.03
C LEU A 367 -8.97 -5.18 25.55
N TRP A 368 -8.61 -6.13 24.69
CA TRP A 368 -8.94 -6.09 23.27
C TRP A 368 -10.45 -6.06 23.03
N THR A 369 -11.22 -6.82 23.83
CA THR A 369 -12.69 -6.83 23.74
C THR A 369 -13.35 -5.50 24.11
N GLY A 370 -12.68 -4.66 24.90
CA GLY A 370 -13.16 -3.33 25.27
C GLY A 370 -12.89 -2.25 24.22
N GLY A 371 -12.19 -2.59 23.13
CA GLY A 371 -11.76 -1.65 22.09
C GLY A 371 -10.26 -1.30 22.17
N MET A 372 -9.70 -0.90 21.03
CA MET A 372 -8.26 -0.65 20.85
C MET A 372 -7.68 0.52 21.65
N MET A 373 -8.48 1.33 22.35
CA MET A 373 -7.99 2.57 22.99
C MET A 373 -7.87 2.49 24.52
N ASN A 374 -8.14 1.33 25.13
CA ASN A 374 -8.25 1.21 26.59
C ASN A 374 -6.92 0.99 27.34
N THR A 375 -5.79 1.20 26.68
CA THR A 375 -4.45 0.97 27.25
C THR A 375 -3.76 2.29 27.58
N ILE A 376 -2.91 2.30 28.61
CA ILE A 376 -2.15 3.49 29.04
C ILE A 376 -1.25 3.99 27.90
N THR A 377 -0.66 3.07 27.14
CA THR A 377 0.15 3.34 25.95
C THR A 377 -0.61 4.11 24.88
N MET A 378 -1.88 3.80 24.62
CA MET A 378 -2.74 4.54 23.69
C MET A 378 -3.14 5.94 24.18
N GLN A 379 -2.80 6.27 25.43
CA GLN A 379 -2.93 7.61 25.99
C GLN A 379 -1.63 8.42 25.86
N LEU A 380 -0.51 7.77 25.49
CA LEU A 380 0.78 8.43 25.28
C LEU A 380 0.85 9.09 23.92
N THR A 381 1.54 10.23 23.85
CA THR A 381 2.01 10.81 22.58
C THR A 381 2.97 9.87 21.87
N TRP A 382 3.13 10.06 20.56
CA TRP A 382 4.13 9.32 19.80
C TRP A 382 5.54 9.49 20.38
N GLU A 383 5.86 10.69 20.86
CA GLU A 383 7.15 11.02 21.50
C GLU A 383 7.33 10.39 22.88
N GLU A 384 6.24 10.10 23.59
CA GLU A 384 6.28 9.44 24.90
C GLU A 384 6.42 7.92 24.80
N LEU A 385 6.11 7.32 23.64
CA LEU A 385 6.36 5.91 23.40
C LEU A 385 7.87 5.61 23.44
N SER A 386 8.22 4.49 24.07
CA SER A 386 9.59 3.97 24.00
C SER A 386 9.98 3.69 22.54
N LEU A 387 11.29 3.63 22.26
CA LEU A 387 11.78 3.30 20.92
C LEU A 387 11.23 1.94 20.43
N GLU A 388 11.13 0.97 21.34
CA GLU A 388 10.56 -0.34 21.05
C GLU A 388 9.06 -0.24 20.77
N GLN A 389 8.29 0.49 21.59
CA GLN A 389 6.86 0.69 21.37
C GLN A 389 6.57 1.39 20.04
N ARG A 390 7.38 2.39 19.66
CA ARG A 390 7.27 3.03 18.34
C ARG A 390 7.51 2.04 17.21
N ALA A 391 8.57 1.23 17.30
CA ALA A 391 8.85 0.21 16.29
C ALA A 391 7.69 -0.81 16.18
N GLN A 392 7.06 -1.21 17.29
CA GLN A 392 5.89 -2.08 17.27
C GLN A 392 4.64 -1.39 16.71
N ALA A 393 4.43 -0.10 17.02
CA ALA A 393 3.35 0.69 16.45
C ALA A 393 3.53 0.84 14.93
N GLU A 394 4.75 1.12 14.46
CA GLU A 394 5.12 1.17 13.04
C GLU A 394 4.89 -0.18 12.35
N PHE A 395 5.30 -1.29 12.97
CA PHE A 395 5.02 -2.64 12.49
C PHE A 395 3.52 -2.92 12.32
N LEU A 396 2.68 -2.40 13.23
CA LEU A 396 1.23 -2.51 13.13
C LEU A 396 0.61 -1.57 12.06
N GLY A 397 1.41 -0.69 11.45
CA GLY A 397 1.05 0.27 10.41
C GLY A 397 0.77 1.68 10.93
N PHE A 398 0.95 1.94 12.22
CA PHE A 398 0.83 3.30 12.77
C PHE A 398 2.02 4.16 12.37
N SER A 399 1.78 5.46 12.28
CA SER A 399 2.80 6.50 12.19
C SER A 399 2.51 7.54 13.24
N LYS A 400 3.44 8.48 13.44
CA LYS A 400 3.23 9.64 14.30
C LYS A 400 1.87 10.33 14.07
N GLY A 401 1.49 10.53 12.81
CA GLY A 401 0.21 11.15 12.47
C GLY A 401 -0.99 10.29 12.85
N THR A 402 -0.97 9.00 12.50
CA THR A 402 -2.13 8.12 12.73
C THR A 402 -2.25 7.65 14.18
N TRP A 403 -1.18 7.65 14.96
CA TRP A 403 -1.21 7.29 16.39
C TRP A 403 -2.14 8.19 17.19
N GLN A 404 -2.13 9.48 16.91
CA GLN A 404 -2.95 10.49 17.59
C GLN A 404 -4.23 10.83 16.80
N GLY A 405 -4.67 9.95 15.90
CA GLY A 405 -5.87 10.17 15.09
C GLY A 405 -5.77 11.39 14.18
N CYS A 406 -4.58 11.67 13.63
CA CYS A 406 -4.31 12.76 12.69
C CYS A 406 -4.38 14.17 13.26
N ASN A 407 -4.43 14.30 14.58
CA ASN A 407 -4.36 15.59 15.24
C ASN A 407 -2.90 16.07 15.33
N THR A 408 -2.38 16.68 14.27
CA THR A 408 -1.01 17.25 14.27
C THR A 408 -0.84 18.43 15.23
N ASN A 409 -1.95 19.02 15.69
CA ASN A 409 -1.96 20.15 16.62
C ASN A 409 -1.88 19.72 18.09
N TRP A 410 -1.82 18.41 18.36
CA TRP A 410 -1.69 17.88 19.70
C TRP A 410 -0.33 18.32 20.28
N GLY A 411 -0.36 19.27 21.22
CA GLY A 411 0.82 19.88 21.86
C GLY A 411 1.34 21.19 21.25
N GLN A 412 1.06 21.53 19.99
CA GLN A 412 1.60 22.75 19.35
C GLN A 412 0.86 24.04 19.75
N ASN A 413 -0.46 23.96 20.00
CA ASN A 413 -1.26 25.14 20.36
C ASN A 413 -1.14 25.57 21.83
N LEU A 414 -0.38 24.85 22.65
CA LEU A 414 -0.10 25.27 24.03
C LEU A 414 1.18 26.11 24.16
N GLY A 415 1.97 26.27 23.10
CA GLY A 415 3.25 27.02 23.16
C GLY A 415 3.48 28.08 22.08
N ALA A 416 2.87 27.98 20.89
CA ALA A 416 3.29 28.81 19.75
C ALA A 416 2.75 30.25 19.71
N ASN A 417 1.68 30.58 20.45
CA ASN A 417 1.27 31.98 20.67
C ASN A 417 1.93 32.62 21.91
N ALA A 418 2.84 31.92 22.59
CA ALA A 418 3.56 32.41 23.76
C ALA A 418 4.98 32.93 23.44
N THR A 419 5.34 33.11 22.16
CA THR A 419 6.63 33.70 21.77
C THR A 419 6.56 35.19 21.48
N GLN A 420 6.00 35.96 22.43
CA GLN A 420 6.37 37.38 22.56
C GLN A 420 6.19 37.93 23.99
N ASN A 421 6.34 37.06 25.00
CA ASN A 421 6.65 37.54 26.35
C ASN A 421 7.65 36.57 27.00
N ASP A 422 8.87 36.68 26.52
CA ASP A 422 10.08 35.98 26.95
C ASP A 422 10.54 36.44 28.36
N GLY A 423 9.61 36.49 29.31
CA GLY A 423 9.85 37.08 30.64
C GLY A 423 9.12 36.43 31.80
N TYR A 424 8.20 35.50 31.56
CA TYR A 424 7.52 34.79 32.63
C TYR A 424 7.35 33.31 32.24
N ILE A 425 8.46 32.56 32.25
CA ILE A 425 8.37 31.22 32.85
C ILE A 425 7.75 31.53 34.21
N SER A 426 6.47 31.18 34.39
CA SER A 426 5.87 31.25 35.72
C SER A 426 6.67 30.28 36.55
N THR A 427 7.67 30.82 37.26
CA THR A 427 8.43 30.22 38.33
C THR A 427 7.46 30.01 39.49
N SER A 428 6.38 29.27 39.23
CA SER A 428 5.55 28.69 40.27
C SER A 428 6.49 27.74 40.99
N ILE A 429 7.11 28.29 42.04
CA ILE A 429 8.02 27.61 42.94
C ILE A 429 7.33 26.31 43.43
N GLU A 430 6.00 26.30 43.50
CA GLU A 430 5.17 25.23 44.06
C GLU A 430 4.71 24.15 43.06
N ARG A 431 5.22 24.11 41.82
CA ARG A 431 4.83 23.08 40.84
C ARG A 431 5.39 21.69 41.16
N THR A 432 4.73 20.64 40.69
CA THR A 432 5.31 19.28 40.63
C THR A 432 6.26 19.19 39.44
N VAL A 433 7.31 18.37 39.55
CA VAL A 433 8.28 18.18 38.46
C VAL A 433 8.24 16.73 38.01
N ARG A 434 7.89 16.48 36.75
CA ARG A 434 8.00 15.16 36.13
C ARG A 434 9.39 15.05 35.51
N SER A 435 10.13 14.02 35.88
CA SER A 435 11.53 13.84 35.52
C SER A 435 11.73 12.47 34.90
N ARG A 436 12.71 12.38 34.00
CA ARG A 436 13.19 11.14 33.40
C ARG A 436 14.66 10.94 33.74
N MET A 437 14.99 9.81 34.35
CA MET A 437 16.36 9.39 34.58
C MET A 437 16.71 8.22 33.65
N ILE A 438 17.73 8.43 32.81
CA ILE A 438 18.23 7.45 31.83
C ILE A 438 19.53 6.87 32.38
N ILE A 439 19.50 5.59 32.76
CA ILE A 439 20.66 4.88 33.32
C ILE A 439 21.24 4.00 32.22
N ARG A 440 22.49 4.27 31.82
CA ARG A 440 23.18 3.56 30.73
C ARG A 440 23.75 2.21 31.19
N ARG A 441 22.92 1.38 31.84
CA ARG A 441 23.23 0.00 32.25
C ARG A 441 22.12 -0.94 31.79
N PRO A 442 22.46 -2.19 31.45
CA PRO A 442 21.46 -3.19 31.14
C PRO A 442 20.69 -3.57 32.41
N PHE A 443 19.39 -3.84 32.26
CA PHE A 443 18.50 -4.24 33.36
C PHE A 443 18.98 -5.51 34.10
N SER A 444 19.74 -6.38 33.43
CA SER A 444 20.33 -7.58 34.02
C SER A 444 21.30 -7.31 35.18
N GLU A 445 21.93 -6.14 35.23
CA GLU A 445 22.79 -5.71 36.36
C GLU A 445 21.98 -5.32 37.61
N VAL A 446 20.69 -5.02 37.45
CA VAL A 446 19.74 -4.71 38.54
C VAL A 446 19.12 -5.99 39.06
N SER A 447 18.62 -6.84 38.17
CA SER A 447 17.91 -8.06 38.54
C SER A 447 18.83 -9.21 38.97
N GLY A 448 20.15 -9.02 38.89
CA GLY A 448 21.14 -9.98 39.38
C GLY A 448 20.99 -11.36 38.77
N ASN A 449 20.92 -11.48 37.43
CA ASN A 449 20.81 -12.77 36.73
C ASN A 449 19.69 -13.72 37.22
N VAL A 450 18.65 -13.22 37.90
CA VAL A 450 17.53 -14.06 38.36
C VAL A 450 16.50 -14.20 37.23
N TYR A 451 16.84 -14.96 36.19
CA TYR A 451 15.85 -15.52 35.26
C TYR A 451 15.36 -16.86 35.85
N GLY A 452 14.16 -16.86 36.43
CA GLY A 452 13.53 -18.05 37.03
C GLY A 452 12.44 -17.68 38.05
N SER A 453 11.62 -18.64 38.45
CA SER A 453 10.43 -18.52 39.33
C SER A 453 10.70 -18.03 40.77
N ALA A 454 11.81 -17.34 41.02
CA ALA A 454 12.24 -16.81 42.30
C ALA A 454 12.15 -15.27 42.39
N VAL A 455 11.52 -14.61 41.41
CA VAL A 455 11.27 -13.14 41.42
C VAL A 455 10.45 -12.72 42.66
N ASP A 456 9.58 -13.59 43.17
CA ASP A 456 8.72 -13.31 44.33
C ASP A 456 9.46 -13.17 45.67
N ARG A 457 10.77 -13.48 45.72
CA ARG A 457 11.58 -13.45 46.95
C ARG A 457 12.73 -12.45 46.94
N LEU A 458 12.86 -11.66 45.87
CA LEU A 458 13.86 -10.58 45.86
C LEU A 458 13.41 -9.47 46.81
N PRO A 459 14.26 -9.07 47.78
CA PRO A 459 13.93 -8.01 48.71
C PRO A 459 13.94 -6.68 47.94
N THR A 460 12.80 -5.99 47.98
CA THR A 460 12.51 -4.66 47.42
C THR A 460 12.62 -4.54 45.90
N SER A 461 11.52 -4.11 45.26
CA SER A 461 11.51 -3.84 43.82
C SER A 461 12.53 -2.74 43.49
N PHE A 462 13.10 -2.75 42.28
CA PHE A 462 13.99 -1.68 41.82
C PHE A 462 13.35 -0.28 42.00
N ILE A 463 12.03 -0.20 41.85
CA ILE A 463 11.22 0.98 42.14
C ILE A 463 11.46 1.47 43.58
N GLN A 464 11.35 0.58 44.57
CA GLN A 464 11.57 0.94 45.97
C GLN A 464 13.02 1.36 46.22
N VAL A 465 14.00 0.63 45.66
CA VAL A 465 15.43 1.01 45.78
C VAL A 465 15.68 2.41 45.20
N PHE A 466 15.09 2.71 44.04
CA PHE A 466 15.17 4.01 43.39
C PHE A 466 14.52 5.12 44.23
N GLU A 467 13.26 4.92 44.66
CA GLU A 467 12.51 5.90 45.46
C GLU A 467 13.26 6.23 46.75
N GLU A 468 13.72 5.21 47.47
CA GLU A 468 14.44 5.39 48.73
C GLU A 468 15.82 6.04 48.52
N ALA A 469 16.59 5.63 47.50
CA ALA A 469 17.91 6.22 47.25
C ALA A 469 17.82 7.70 46.85
N VAL A 470 16.89 8.04 45.95
CA VAL A 470 16.65 9.42 45.52
C VAL A 470 16.11 10.26 46.69
N ALA A 471 15.18 9.71 47.50
CA ALA A 471 14.68 10.38 48.69
C ALA A 471 15.77 10.59 49.75
N ARG A 472 16.64 9.61 50.00
CA ARG A 472 17.77 9.75 50.93
C ARG A 472 18.72 10.84 50.47
N ALA A 473 19.10 10.82 49.20
CA ALA A 473 20.00 11.81 48.62
C ALA A 473 19.45 13.25 48.75
N LEU A 474 18.14 13.43 48.59
CA LEU A 474 17.47 14.73 48.70
C LEU A 474 17.21 15.18 50.14
N PHE A 475 16.80 14.28 51.04
CA PHE A 475 16.17 14.68 52.31
C PHE A 475 16.96 14.30 53.57
N CYS A 476 18.03 13.49 53.45
CA CYS A 476 18.87 13.16 54.60
C CYS A 476 19.90 14.24 54.94
N SER A 477 20.10 15.23 54.07
CA SER A 477 21.11 16.29 54.20
C SER A 477 22.53 15.76 54.44
N ASN A 478 22.86 14.63 53.80
CA ASN A 478 24.20 14.07 53.85
C ASN A 478 25.15 14.98 53.04
N PRO A 479 26.24 15.50 53.63
CA PRO A 479 27.23 16.24 52.86
C PRO A 479 27.99 15.29 51.92
N PRO A 480 28.59 15.79 50.83
CA PRO A 480 29.56 15.02 50.05
C PRO A 480 30.82 14.80 50.91
N LEU A 481 30.88 13.68 51.62
CA LEU A 481 31.88 13.39 52.65
C LEU A 481 33.22 12.91 52.08
N SER A 482 33.18 11.97 51.14
CA SER A 482 34.36 11.25 50.65
C SER A 482 34.06 10.51 49.34
N GLU A 483 35.11 10.09 48.63
CA GLU A 483 34.99 9.10 47.54
C GLU A 483 34.78 7.67 48.07
N ASP A 484 34.99 7.44 49.37
CA ASP A 484 34.78 6.14 50.01
C ASP A 484 33.29 5.90 50.31
N PRO A 485 32.64 4.91 49.66
CA PRO A 485 31.22 4.60 49.89
C PRO A 485 30.90 4.21 51.33
N GLN A 486 31.88 3.70 52.09
CA GLN A 486 31.68 3.33 53.50
C GLN A 486 31.36 4.54 54.38
N THR A 487 31.69 5.75 53.93
CA THR A 487 31.32 6.99 54.66
C THR A 487 29.83 7.29 54.61
N PHE A 488 29.07 6.62 53.74
CA PHE A 488 27.61 6.75 53.62
C PHE A 488 26.87 5.54 54.23
N VAL A 489 27.53 4.78 55.10
CA VAL A 489 26.96 3.65 55.82
C VAL A 489 27.09 3.91 57.31
N ASP A 490 26.00 3.77 58.05
CA ASP A 490 25.98 3.88 59.52
C ASP A 490 26.63 2.62 60.14
N SER A 491 26.95 2.68 61.43
CA SER A 491 27.53 1.56 62.20
C SER A 491 26.72 0.26 62.13
N ASP A 492 25.41 0.36 61.89
CA ASP A 492 24.49 -0.77 61.73
C ASP A 492 24.44 -1.35 60.31
N GLY A 493 25.24 -0.83 59.37
CA GLY A 493 25.24 -1.26 57.97
C GLY A 493 24.08 -0.69 57.14
N THR A 494 23.31 0.26 57.67
CA THR A 494 22.23 0.93 56.95
C THR A 494 22.73 2.21 56.25
N PRO A 495 22.10 2.66 55.16
CA PRO A 495 22.48 3.92 54.53
C PRO A 495 22.43 5.09 55.52
N LEU A 496 23.50 5.89 55.58
CA LEU A 496 23.62 7.04 56.45
C LEU A 496 22.49 8.05 56.14
N CYS A 497 21.84 8.54 57.18
CA CYS A 497 20.86 9.61 57.06
C CYS A 497 20.96 10.54 58.27
N ILE A 498 21.59 11.71 58.09
CA ILE A 498 21.81 12.66 59.20
C ILE A 498 20.47 13.21 59.71
N GLN A 499 19.55 13.56 58.80
CA GLN A 499 18.24 14.10 59.13
C GLN A 499 17.12 13.07 58.94
N LYS A 500 17.08 12.03 59.78
CA LYS A 500 16.09 10.93 59.70
C LYS A 500 14.64 11.43 59.73
N GLU A 501 14.35 12.48 60.53
CA GLU A 501 13.01 13.07 60.61
C GLU A 501 12.58 13.74 59.31
N HIS A 502 13.46 14.53 58.66
CA HIS A 502 13.17 15.17 57.37
C HIS A 502 12.99 14.16 56.24
N TYR A 503 13.78 13.09 56.25
CA TYR A 503 13.62 11.97 55.31
C TYR A 503 12.25 11.30 55.49
N ALA A 504 11.88 10.94 56.72
CA ALA A 504 10.62 10.24 56.99
C ALA A 504 9.39 11.05 56.57
N THR A 505 9.43 12.38 56.71
CA THR A 505 8.33 13.28 56.34
C THR A 505 8.29 13.65 54.86
N GLN A 506 9.35 13.43 54.08
CA GLN A 506 9.41 13.87 52.69
C GLN A 506 9.68 12.75 51.67
N GLN A 507 10.05 11.54 52.08
CA GLN A 507 10.37 10.44 51.17
C GLN A 507 9.25 10.13 50.17
N HIS A 508 7.98 10.34 50.55
CA HIS A 508 6.83 10.11 49.66
C HIS A 508 6.72 11.14 48.52
N ARG A 509 7.54 12.19 48.54
CA ARG A 509 7.61 13.19 47.45
C ARG A 509 8.30 12.66 46.20
N VAL A 510 9.03 11.55 46.30
CA VAL A 510 9.62 10.86 45.15
C VAL A 510 8.75 9.67 44.81
N LYS A 511 8.22 9.63 43.59
CA LYS A 511 7.36 8.53 43.13
C LYS A 511 7.69 8.13 41.72
N VAL A 512 8.01 6.86 41.53
CA VAL A 512 8.25 6.29 40.20
C VAL A 512 6.92 6.05 39.51
N MET A 513 6.82 6.49 38.26
CA MET A 513 5.66 6.23 37.39
C MET A 513 5.88 4.97 36.57
N THR A 514 7.00 4.91 35.85
CA THR A 514 7.29 3.83 34.91
C THR A 514 8.78 3.53 34.90
N VAL A 515 9.11 2.26 34.66
CA VAL A 515 10.46 1.78 34.40
C VAL A 515 10.42 1.01 33.09
N VAL A 516 11.24 1.40 32.11
CA VAL A 516 11.31 0.74 30.80
C VAL A 516 12.52 -0.21 30.77
N GLU A 517 12.30 -1.46 30.34
CA GLU A 517 13.34 -2.48 30.21
C GLU A 517 14.20 -2.28 28.94
N GLY A 518 15.48 -2.66 29.00
CA GLY A 518 16.48 -2.42 27.93
C GLY A 518 17.60 -1.50 28.42
N SER A 519 17.45 -0.20 28.21
CA SER A 519 18.14 0.83 29.01
C SER A 519 17.23 1.20 30.17
N ILE A 520 17.71 1.17 31.41
CA ILE A 520 16.85 1.48 32.56
C ILE A 520 16.47 2.96 32.51
N ILE A 521 15.27 3.25 32.01
CA ILE A 521 14.69 4.59 31.96
C ILE A 521 13.63 4.65 33.04
N VAL A 522 13.80 5.56 33.99
CA VAL A 522 12.90 5.76 35.12
C VAL A 522 12.20 7.10 34.97
N ASP A 523 10.90 7.08 34.69
CA ASP A 523 10.08 8.27 34.77
C ASP A 523 9.51 8.36 36.19
N PHE A 524 9.67 9.51 36.83
CA PHE A 524 9.24 9.73 38.20
C PHE A 524 8.78 11.18 38.38
N PHE A 525 8.04 11.46 39.46
CA PHE A 525 7.68 12.82 39.82
C PHE A 525 8.24 13.20 41.19
N LEU A 526 8.57 14.50 41.29
CA LEU A 526 8.86 15.19 42.53
C LEU A 526 7.62 15.98 42.91
N ALA A 527 6.96 15.56 43.99
CA ALA A 527 5.77 16.22 44.49
C ALA A 527 6.10 17.63 45.02
N ARG A 528 5.13 18.54 44.90
CA ARG A 528 5.22 19.90 45.45
C ARG A 528 5.51 19.87 46.94
N ASN A 529 6.12 20.93 47.45
CA ASN A 529 6.34 21.12 48.88
C ASN A 529 4.99 21.19 49.61
N GLN A 530 4.90 20.52 50.76
CA GLN A 530 3.70 20.56 51.61
C GLN A 530 3.71 21.72 52.59
N THR A 531 4.90 22.18 52.96
CA THR A 531 5.14 23.28 53.87
C THR A 531 6.04 24.34 53.22
N THR A 532 6.01 25.57 53.75
CA THR A 532 6.85 26.67 53.26
C THR A 532 8.33 26.49 53.57
N SER A 533 8.65 25.62 54.54
CA SER A 533 10.03 25.27 54.91
C SER A 533 10.64 24.19 54.02
N GLU A 534 9.82 23.46 53.28
CA GLU A 534 10.30 22.40 52.39
C GLU A 534 10.83 22.98 51.07
N LEU A 535 11.86 22.33 50.53
CA LEU A 535 12.40 22.72 49.24
C LEU A 535 11.36 22.46 48.14
N PRO A 536 11.14 23.42 47.24
CA PRO A 536 10.23 23.26 46.12
C PRO A 536 10.74 22.23 45.10
N ALA A 537 9.83 21.56 44.39
CA ALA A 537 10.20 20.45 43.50
C ALA A 537 11.19 20.83 42.37
N PRO A 538 11.10 22.02 41.74
CA PRO A 538 12.14 22.48 40.81
C PRO A 538 13.54 22.56 41.43
N SER A 539 13.64 23.02 42.67
CA SER A 539 14.93 23.08 43.39
C SER A 539 15.46 21.68 43.74
N LEU A 540 14.56 20.74 44.06
CA LEU A 540 14.94 19.33 44.26
C LEU A 540 15.46 18.69 42.95
N PHE A 541 14.81 18.99 41.82
CA PHE A 541 15.26 18.53 40.50
C PHE A 541 16.66 19.03 40.16
N GLU A 542 16.92 20.34 40.31
CA GLU A 542 18.26 20.91 40.09
C GLU A 542 19.30 20.29 41.03
N SER A 543 18.93 20.03 42.28
CA SER A 543 19.82 19.39 43.26
C SER A 543 20.18 17.97 42.83
N LEU A 544 19.21 17.20 42.32
CA LEU A 544 19.45 15.87 41.78
C LEU A 544 20.37 15.89 40.55
N GLN A 545 20.19 16.85 39.62
CA GLN A 545 21.08 16.97 38.47
C GLN A 545 22.53 17.21 38.91
N ARG A 546 22.75 18.15 39.85
CA ARG A 546 24.08 18.41 40.41
C ARG A 546 24.66 17.19 41.14
N MET A 547 23.83 16.41 41.82
CA MET A 547 24.30 15.18 42.47
C MET A 547 24.74 14.11 41.46
N LEU A 548 24.08 14.00 40.30
CA LEU A 548 24.51 13.09 39.24
C LEU A 548 25.83 13.51 38.58
N GLU A 549 26.11 14.82 38.52
CA GLU A 549 27.38 15.34 37.99
C GLU A 549 28.57 15.11 38.95
N LEU A 550 28.31 15.02 40.26
CA LEU A 550 29.32 14.86 41.29
C LEU A 550 29.43 13.39 41.74
N LYS A 551 30.55 12.74 41.42
CA LYS A 551 30.81 11.34 41.83
C LYS A 551 30.82 11.12 43.35
N THR A 552 31.15 12.16 44.11
CA THR A 552 31.16 12.16 45.59
C THR A 552 29.81 12.51 46.21
N SER A 553 28.76 12.69 45.39
CA SER A 553 27.43 13.03 45.91
C SER A 553 26.82 11.87 46.69
N PRO A 554 25.90 12.16 47.62
CA PRO A 554 25.16 11.13 48.35
C PRO A 554 24.42 10.14 47.43
N LEU A 555 23.94 10.59 46.27
CA LEU A 555 23.24 9.73 45.32
C LEU A 555 24.20 8.77 44.61
N CYS A 556 25.36 9.27 44.16
CA CYS A 556 26.40 8.49 43.48
C CYS A 556 27.15 7.53 44.42
N GLN A 557 27.10 7.81 45.73
CA GLN A 557 27.68 7.01 46.80
C GLN A 557 26.65 6.18 47.58
N ASP A 558 25.37 6.21 47.18
CA ASP A 558 24.34 5.40 47.82
C ASP A 558 24.69 3.91 47.69
N MET A 559 24.63 3.17 48.80
CA MET A 559 25.05 1.77 48.85
C MET A 559 24.27 0.86 47.89
N HIS A 560 23.00 1.18 47.61
CA HIS A 560 22.14 0.36 46.76
C HIS A 560 22.05 0.89 45.33
N PHE A 561 22.10 2.21 45.14
CA PHE A 561 21.84 2.85 43.86
C PHE A 561 23.06 3.54 43.22
N GLY A 562 24.14 3.76 43.97
CA GLY A 562 25.28 4.58 43.54
C GLY A 562 25.93 4.13 42.23
N LYS A 563 26.06 2.81 42.03
CA LYS A 563 26.59 2.24 40.77
C LYS A 563 25.77 2.60 39.53
N PHE A 564 24.46 2.82 39.69
CA PHE A 564 23.55 3.22 38.62
C PHE A 564 23.57 4.74 38.44
N ALA A 565 23.53 5.49 39.54
CA ALA A 565 23.58 6.94 39.54
C ALA A 565 24.81 7.51 38.81
N GLN A 566 25.98 6.88 38.96
CA GLN A 566 27.24 7.32 38.32
C GLN A 566 27.21 7.36 36.78
N VAL A 567 26.27 6.65 36.15
CA VAL A 567 26.10 6.62 34.68
C VAL A 567 24.70 7.06 34.26
N ALA A 568 23.96 7.67 35.18
CA ALA A 568 22.63 8.18 34.93
C ALA A 568 22.68 9.62 34.42
N VAL A 569 21.77 9.94 33.51
CA VAL A 569 21.49 11.30 33.05
C VAL A 569 20.04 11.61 33.38
N MET A 570 19.73 12.86 33.75
CA MET A 570 18.38 13.24 34.13
C MET A 570 17.90 14.46 33.34
N GLU A 571 16.68 14.38 32.81
CA GLU A 571 16.00 15.45 32.08
C GLU A 571 14.59 15.69 32.65
N GLU A 572 14.10 16.92 32.54
CA GLU A 572 12.73 17.26 32.91
C GLU A 572 11.79 16.97 31.75
N ILE A 573 10.65 16.29 32.01
CA ILE A 573 9.62 16.04 30.99
C ILE A 573 8.73 17.29 30.89
N PRO A 574 8.63 17.97 29.72
CA PRO A 574 7.99 19.29 29.57
C PRO A 574 6.52 19.43 29.97
N LEU A 575 5.82 18.34 30.28
CA LEU A 575 4.43 18.36 30.75
C LEU A 575 4.25 19.11 32.08
N SER A 576 5.33 19.28 32.84
CA SER A 576 5.38 20.06 34.09
C SER A 576 5.37 21.58 33.88
N LEU A 577 5.40 22.06 32.63
CA LEU A 577 5.28 23.48 32.26
C LEU A 577 3.84 23.87 31.87
N LEU A 578 2.93 22.90 31.82
CA LEU A 578 1.51 23.18 31.58
C LEU A 578 0.92 23.89 32.81
N SER A 579 0.17 24.98 32.59
CA SER A 579 -0.54 25.66 33.67
C SER A 579 -1.53 24.69 34.35
N GLU A 580 -1.82 24.91 35.64
CA GLU A 580 -2.79 24.10 36.39
C GLU A 580 -4.15 24.04 35.66
N ASP A 581 -4.53 25.14 35.01
CA ASP A 581 -5.69 25.28 34.16
C ASP A 581 -5.61 24.43 32.86
N ALA A 582 -4.41 24.23 32.30
CA ALA A 582 -4.19 23.32 31.17
C ALA A 582 -4.19 21.83 31.59
N LEU A 583 -3.67 21.52 32.78
CA LEU A 583 -3.73 20.20 33.40
C LEU A 583 -5.18 19.82 33.76
N GLU A 584 -5.93 20.75 34.34
CA GLU A 584 -7.35 20.56 34.67
C GLU A 584 -8.19 20.43 33.40
N ARG A 585 -7.92 21.23 32.36
CA ARG A 585 -8.55 21.05 31.04
C ARG A 585 -8.21 19.72 30.40
N ALA A 586 -6.96 19.25 30.50
CA ALA A 586 -6.57 17.94 30.00
C ALA A 586 -7.29 16.82 30.78
N ALA A 587 -7.37 16.92 32.11
CA ALA A 587 -8.09 15.97 32.96
C ALA A 587 -9.61 15.96 32.70
N VAL A 588 -10.22 17.13 32.53
CA VAL A 588 -11.64 17.27 32.16
C VAL A 588 -11.89 16.75 30.74
N PHE A 589 -10.97 17.01 29.80
CA PHE A 589 -11.04 16.47 28.46
C PHE A 589 -10.93 14.94 28.45
N GLU A 590 -10.08 14.33 29.28
CA GLU A 590 -10.02 12.88 29.43
C GLU A 590 -11.32 12.30 30.02
N LEU A 591 -11.93 12.98 30.99
CA LEU A 591 -13.22 12.57 31.55
C LEU A 591 -14.36 12.69 30.54
N MET A 592 -14.32 13.72 29.69
CA MET A 592 -15.24 13.90 28.57
C MET A 592 -15.00 12.88 27.46
N ARG A 593 -13.76 12.61 27.07
CA ARG A 593 -13.39 11.66 26.02
C ARG A 593 -13.93 10.24 26.30
N ASN A 594 -13.89 9.82 27.57
CA ASN A 594 -14.46 8.55 28.02
C ASN A 594 -16.00 8.47 27.93
N GLN A 595 -16.70 9.62 27.82
CA GLN A 595 -18.15 9.68 27.63
C GLN A 595 -18.54 9.66 26.14
N TYR A 596 -17.59 9.81 25.21
CA TYR A 596 -17.85 9.82 23.77
C TYR A 596 -17.53 8.46 23.14
N GLY A 597 -18.58 7.71 22.82
CA GLY A 597 -18.50 6.50 22.01
C GLY A 597 -18.42 6.82 20.50
N PRO A 598 -18.33 5.79 19.63
CA PRO A 598 -18.29 5.97 18.18
C PRO A 598 -19.49 6.76 17.63
N GLU A 599 -20.64 6.70 18.31
CA GLU A 599 -21.87 7.43 17.95
C GLU A 599 -21.79 8.94 18.20
N THR A 600 -20.97 9.38 19.17
CA THR A 600 -20.97 10.75 19.69
C THR A 600 -19.62 11.46 19.53
N ALA A 601 -18.59 10.78 19.02
CA ALA A 601 -17.24 11.31 18.81
C ALA A 601 -17.20 12.58 17.92
N CYS A 602 -18.15 12.75 16.99
CA CYS A 602 -18.28 13.97 16.18
C CYS A 602 -18.61 15.23 16.99
N GLN A 603 -19.12 15.11 18.21
CA GLN A 603 -19.37 16.25 19.10
C GLN A 603 -18.08 16.82 19.73
N LEU A 604 -16.94 16.12 19.61
CA LEU A 604 -15.63 16.61 20.07
C LEU A 604 -15.02 17.66 19.13
N LEU A 605 -15.52 17.77 17.91
CA LEU A 605 -15.12 18.81 16.97
C LEU A 605 -16.04 20.01 17.22
N ALA A 606 -15.58 20.96 18.04
CA ALA A 606 -16.21 22.26 18.14
C ALA A 606 -15.53 23.21 17.14
N ASP A 607 -16.29 23.71 16.18
CA ASP A 607 -15.86 24.81 15.32
C ASP A 607 -16.03 26.12 16.12
N ALA A 608 -14.99 26.96 16.20
CA ALA A 608 -15.04 28.24 16.91
C ALA A 608 -16.10 29.21 16.34
N ARG A 609 -16.59 28.96 15.11
CA ARG A 609 -17.59 29.75 14.41
C ARG A 609 -19.00 29.16 14.47
N GLU A 610 -19.14 27.84 14.59
CA GLU A 610 -20.44 27.14 14.50
C GLU A 610 -20.86 26.37 15.76
N GLY A 611 -20.00 26.28 16.77
CA GLY A 611 -20.27 25.52 18.00
C GLY A 611 -20.02 24.01 17.82
N PRO A 612 -20.50 23.17 18.77
CA PRO A 612 -20.31 21.72 18.68
C PRO A 612 -20.99 21.16 17.44
N ILE A 613 -20.22 20.49 16.57
CA ILE A 613 -20.72 19.89 15.33
C ILE A 613 -21.73 18.80 15.70
N LYS A 614 -22.98 18.95 15.24
CA LYS A 614 -24.02 17.95 15.48
C LYS A 614 -23.64 16.67 14.73
N CYS A 615 -23.44 15.59 15.48
CA CYS A 615 -23.26 14.27 14.91
C CYS A 615 -24.39 13.94 13.92
N PRO A 616 -24.08 13.39 12.74
CA PRO A 616 -25.11 12.94 11.81
C PRO A 616 -25.93 11.84 12.48
N THR A 617 -27.15 12.16 12.88
CA THR A 617 -28.10 11.19 13.40
C THR A 617 -28.53 10.25 12.27
N ALA A 618 -28.52 8.94 12.52
CA ALA A 618 -28.83 7.87 11.55
C ALA A 618 -30.18 8.01 10.81
N THR A 619 -31.04 8.94 11.23
CA THR A 619 -32.34 9.26 10.63
C THR A 619 -32.29 10.14 9.37
N SER A 620 -31.14 10.69 8.95
CA SER A 620 -31.07 11.55 7.75
C SER A 620 -30.90 10.82 6.41
N ARG A 621 -30.90 9.47 6.38
CA ARG A 621 -30.74 8.68 5.14
C ARG A 621 -32.02 8.21 4.45
N SER A 622 -33.20 8.65 4.88
CA SER A 622 -34.48 8.19 4.29
C SER A 622 -35.26 9.26 3.53
N VAL A 623 -34.64 9.99 2.60
CA VAL A 623 -35.37 10.70 1.53
C VAL A 623 -34.50 10.70 0.28
N LEU A 624 -34.67 9.71 -0.60
CA LEU A 624 -34.52 9.76 -2.07
C LEU A 624 -34.40 8.32 -2.61
N ALA A 625 -35.54 7.63 -2.71
CA ALA A 625 -35.77 6.55 -3.68
C ALA A 625 -37.22 6.04 -3.54
N SER A 626 -38.19 6.83 -4.01
CA SER A 626 -39.49 6.29 -4.39
C SER A 626 -39.62 6.35 -5.91
N ASN A 627 -39.35 5.24 -6.58
CA ASN A 627 -39.99 4.92 -7.85
C ASN A 627 -40.07 3.39 -7.94
N GLY A 628 -41.30 2.93 -8.16
CA GLY A 628 -41.76 1.61 -7.78
C GLY A 628 -41.25 0.46 -8.62
N ILE A 629 -41.27 -0.72 -8.00
CA ILE A 629 -41.21 -2.01 -8.69
C ILE A 629 -42.32 -2.89 -8.10
N PHE A 630 -43.15 -3.38 -9.01
CA PHE A 630 -44.23 -4.35 -8.79
C PHE A 630 -43.67 -5.66 -8.19
N LEU A 631 -44.28 -6.12 -7.11
CA LEU A 631 -44.09 -7.46 -6.56
C LEU A 631 -44.87 -8.47 -7.41
N VAL A 632 -44.14 -9.39 -8.06
CA VAL A 632 -44.66 -10.70 -8.45
C VAL A 632 -44.05 -11.73 -7.52
N SER A 633 -44.91 -12.36 -6.74
CA SER A 633 -44.64 -13.47 -5.84
C SER A 633 -44.39 -14.75 -6.63
N LEU A 634 -43.25 -15.41 -6.39
CA LEU A 634 -43.06 -16.81 -6.73
C LEU A 634 -42.42 -17.56 -5.55
N SER A 635 -43.25 -18.36 -4.89
CA SER A 635 -42.87 -19.30 -3.84
C SER A 635 -42.09 -20.47 -4.45
N PHE A 636 -40.94 -20.81 -3.87
CA PHE A 636 -40.33 -22.13 -4.05
C PHE A 636 -40.01 -22.76 -2.70
N LEU A 637 -40.65 -23.91 -2.48
CA LEU A 637 -40.39 -24.88 -1.42
C LEU A 637 -39.07 -25.59 -1.71
N LEU A 638 -38.18 -25.65 -0.72
CA LEU A 638 -37.13 -26.67 -0.68
C LEU A 638 -37.16 -27.36 0.68
N SER A 639 -37.55 -28.64 0.62
CA SER A 639 -37.52 -29.58 1.73
C SER A 639 -36.09 -29.91 2.10
N VAL A 640 -35.86 -29.92 3.42
CA VAL A 640 -34.69 -30.50 4.07
C VAL A 640 -34.79 -32.03 3.98
N THR A 641 -33.72 -32.70 3.57
CA THR A 641 -33.52 -34.11 3.91
C THR A 641 -32.07 -34.31 4.29
N THR A 642 -31.88 -34.54 5.59
CA THR A 642 -30.66 -35.00 6.22
C THR A 642 -30.44 -36.48 5.89
N CYS A 643 -29.19 -36.87 5.63
CA CYS A 643 -28.73 -38.23 5.88
C CYS A 643 -27.31 -38.18 6.45
N LEU A 644 -27.17 -38.87 7.57
CA LEU A 644 -26.02 -39.03 8.44
C LEU A 644 -25.71 -40.55 8.46
N SER A 645 -24.44 -40.89 8.74
CA SER A 645 -23.88 -42.25 8.99
C SER A 645 -23.69 -43.14 7.77
N ASP A 646 -22.66 -43.99 7.66
CA ASP A 646 -21.59 -44.38 8.58
C ASP A 646 -20.48 -45.14 7.79
N LYS A 647 -19.27 -45.16 8.35
CA LYS A 647 -18.19 -46.17 8.28
C LYS A 647 -18.13 -47.19 7.12
N ILE A 648 -16.95 -47.24 6.46
CA ILE A 648 -15.88 -48.25 6.64
C ILE A 648 -14.54 -47.56 6.36
#